data_AF-A0AAW5SDK1-F1
#
_entry.id   AF-A0AAW5SDK1-F1
#
_cell.length_a   1.000
_cell.length_b   1.000
_cell.length_c   1.000
_cell.angle_alpha   90.00
_cell.angle_beta   90.00
_cell.angle_gamma   90.00
#
_symmetry.space_group_name_H-M   'P 1'
#
loop_
_entity.id
_entity.type
_entity.pdbx_description
1 polymer ?
#
loop_
_entity_poly.entity_id
_entity_poly.type
_entity_poly.pdbx_seq_one_letter_code
_entity_poly.pdbx_strand_id
1 'polypeptide(L)'
;MTNPLIEHLRGYGDNVAVHTDTQHVTYAALADRVAGVMPDLGGSRRLVLLETRNDIDTLVHYLAALAADHVVLPVPAGREHSTILRTYEPDTVVGDGVIRHRRSAGARRLHDDLAMLMSTSGTTGSPKLVRLSRDNLLSNACAISGYLDIRDTDRAATTLPMSYCYGLSVVNSHLLRGAGLILTDLSVTDERFWDLFRRHRGTSFAGVPYTFELLEQMRFDATDLPDLRYVTQAGGRMPAERVRRFAEQARNEGWQLFVMYGATEATARMAYLPPELALSRPESIGRPIPGGSFTIESTDEWPDEAVGELVYRGPNVMMGYAHGPDDLALDKTVESLHTGDLARRTLDGLHEIVGRTSRFVKMYGLRVDLQRIESALSAGGITAFCTNDDDRLVVAAAGAHSERDVQRIAAETAGVPSSAVRAVVVDELPLLESGKPDYRTVRDLAPRRDAAPTTDLREVFADVLQLDPAAIDPDASFVDLGGNSLSYVAMSVRLERALGQLPAGWQQLPLRELERLVKRPRTRRRLWDATLETSVAMRAVAIILIVGSHAELFELWGGAHLLLGIAGYNFGRFCLTPVSRVKRVRHLRNTIGWIAVPSVLWVALVMPWTSDYTWTNLLLANKILGPHDSMTAGRLWFVEILVWTLVALALLLCIPAMDRAERRRPFAVAVAFLVAGLALRYDVFGWDLGRDAWFTMLAFWFFAIGWAASKAGTTLQRALLTLVLAVALYGYFDNTLRELLVFGGLALVIWLPTIRCPAALTVAAGVLAEASLYTYLVHYQVYAMFPGHPALGVIASLAVGILLTYLVTMARRRLRARRGRSVSATLSPARR
;
A
#
# COMPACT_ATOMS: atom_id res chain seq x y z
N MET A 1 -9.84 57.72 14.50
CA MET A 1 -8.74 56.93 15.09
C MET A 1 -7.94 56.38 13.94
N THR A 2 -6.65 56.64 13.92
CA THR A 2 -5.72 56.15 12.91
C THR A 2 -5.54 54.64 13.04
N ASN A 3 -5.44 53.93 11.91
CA ASN A 3 -5.38 52.48 11.88
C ASN A 3 -3.94 52.01 12.21
N PRO A 4 -3.73 51.13 13.22
CA PRO A 4 -2.39 50.74 13.65
C PRO A 4 -1.53 50.10 12.55
N LEU A 5 -2.13 49.33 11.63
CA LEU A 5 -1.41 48.72 10.52
C LEU A 5 -0.92 49.79 9.53
N ILE A 6 -1.76 50.77 9.22
CA ILE A 6 -1.42 51.86 8.31
C ILE A 6 -0.33 52.76 8.93
N GLU A 7 -0.41 53.03 10.23
CA GLU A 7 0.64 53.76 10.95
C GLU A 7 1.96 53.00 10.97
N HIS A 8 1.92 51.68 11.21
CA HIS A 8 3.10 50.82 11.17
C HIS A 8 3.78 50.88 9.80
N LEU A 9 3.01 50.74 8.72
CA LEU A 9 3.54 50.88 7.36
C LEU A 9 4.14 52.27 7.14
N ARG A 10 3.40 53.34 7.48
CA ARG A 10 3.85 54.72 7.31
C ARG A 10 5.12 55.03 8.13
N GLY A 11 5.35 54.33 9.23
CA GLY A 11 6.53 54.47 10.08
C GLY A 11 7.87 54.22 9.38
N TYR A 12 7.87 53.44 8.29
CA TYR A 12 9.08 53.21 7.46
C TYR A 12 9.28 54.26 6.35
N GLY A 13 8.36 55.22 6.21
CA GLY A 13 8.51 56.38 5.34
C GLY A 13 8.77 56.03 3.87
N ASP A 14 9.87 56.56 3.34
CA ASP A 14 10.26 56.44 1.93
C ASP A 14 11.05 55.17 1.60
N ASN A 15 11.24 54.27 2.58
CA ASN A 15 11.80 52.95 2.30
C ASN A 15 10.93 52.23 1.26
N VAL A 16 11.56 51.51 0.32
CA VAL A 16 10.84 50.80 -0.74
C VAL A 16 10.25 49.51 -0.18
N ALA A 17 8.92 49.43 -0.10
CA ALA A 17 8.21 48.24 0.35
C ALA A 17 8.08 47.19 -0.76
N VAL A 18 7.90 47.63 -2.01
CA VAL A 18 7.64 46.74 -3.14
C VAL A 18 8.45 47.13 -4.36
N HIS A 19 9.09 46.14 -4.96
CA HIS A 19 9.73 46.17 -6.26
C HIS A 19 8.96 45.23 -7.20
N THR A 20 8.68 45.68 -8.42
CA THR A 20 8.17 44.85 -9.53
C THR A 20 9.08 45.07 -10.74
N ASP A 21 8.76 44.48 -11.90
CA ASP A 21 9.52 44.74 -13.12
C ASP A 21 9.39 46.20 -13.61
N THR A 22 8.26 46.85 -13.37
CA THR A 22 7.93 48.18 -13.92
C THR A 22 7.72 49.28 -12.88
N GLN A 23 7.55 48.93 -11.61
CA GLN A 23 7.17 49.87 -10.55
C GLN A 23 7.90 49.61 -9.24
N HIS A 24 8.07 50.69 -8.47
CA HIS A 24 8.47 50.65 -7.07
C HIS A 24 7.46 51.40 -6.22
N VAL A 25 7.15 50.88 -5.03
CA VAL A 25 6.21 51.49 -4.10
C VAL A 25 6.89 51.64 -2.75
N THR A 26 6.96 52.87 -2.23
CA THR A 26 7.45 53.14 -0.89
C THR A 26 6.44 52.71 0.17
N TYR A 27 6.88 52.55 1.41
CA TYR A 27 6.02 52.24 2.54
C TYR A 27 4.93 53.30 2.76
N ALA A 28 5.26 54.58 2.64
CA ALA A 28 4.29 55.68 2.68
C ALA A 28 3.24 55.56 1.56
N ALA A 29 3.68 55.33 0.32
CA ALA A 29 2.76 55.16 -0.81
C ALA A 29 1.90 53.89 -0.69
N LEU A 30 2.45 52.80 -0.15
CA LEU A 30 1.71 51.58 0.14
C LEU A 30 0.64 51.83 1.21
N ALA A 31 0.99 52.54 2.29
CA ALA A 31 0.06 52.91 3.35
C ALA A 31 -1.09 53.77 2.81
N ASP A 32 -0.81 54.71 1.91
CA ASP A 32 -1.84 55.57 1.30
C ASP A 32 -2.76 54.78 0.35
N ARG A 33 -2.21 53.84 -0.43
CA ARG A 33 -3.02 52.92 -1.26
C ARG A 33 -3.92 52.03 -0.40
N VAL A 34 -3.39 51.48 0.70
CA VAL A 34 -4.16 50.68 1.66
C VAL A 34 -5.27 51.52 2.29
N ALA A 35 -4.98 52.74 2.72
CA ALA A 35 -5.97 53.66 3.28
C ALA A 35 -7.06 54.02 2.27
N GLY A 36 -6.71 54.15 0.99
CA GLY A 36 -7.64 54.48 -0.10
C GLY A 36 -8.62 53.36 -0.45
N VAL A 37 -8.17 52.10 -0.43
CA VAL A 37 -9.00 50.92 -0.77
C VAL A 37 -9.83 50.41 0.42
N MET A 38 -9.36 50.64 1.65
CA MET A 38 -10.02 50.15 2.87
C MET A 38 -11.53 50.45 2.96
N PRO A 39 -12.04 51.66 2.62
CA PRO A 39 -13.47 51.96 2.68
C PRO A 39 -14.32 51.13 1.71
N ASP A 40 -13.75 50.72 0.57
CA ASP A 40 -14.46 50.00 -0.49
C ASP A 40 -14.73 48.53 -0.14
N LEU A 41 -14.04 47.99 0.86
CA LEU A 41 -14.28 46.62 1.34
C LEU A 41 -15.52 46.49 2.24
N GLY A 42 -15.98 47.61 2.79
CA GLY A 42 -17.19 47.75 3.61
C GLY A 42 -16.91 48.24 5.04
N GLY A 43 -17.83 49.05 5.59
CA GLY A 43 -17.66 49.69 6.90
C GLY A 43 -17.88 48.81 8.13
N SER A 44 -18.21 47.52 7.96
CA SER A 44 -18.42 46.56 9.06
C SER A 44 -17.57 45.31 8.82
N ARG A 45 -17.23 44.59 9.89
CA ARG A 45 -16.53 43.30 9.80
C ARG A 45 -17.24 42.33 8.82
N ARG A 46 -16.46 41.76 7.90
CA ARG A 46 -16.92 40.92 6.78
C ARG A 46 -15.98 39.75 6.56
N LEU A 47 -16.48 38.69 5.96
CA LEU A 47 -15.68 37.64 5.34
C LEU A 47 -15.36 38.04 3.89
N VAL A 48 -14.08 38.28 3.61
CA VAL A 48 -13.58 38.71 2.30
C VAL A 48 -12.84 37.55 1.64
N LEU A 49 -13.38 37.03 0.55
CA LEU A 49 -12.63 36.12 -0.32
C LEU A 49 -11.78 36.96 -1.27
N LEU A 50 -10.47 36.71 -1.26
CA LEU A 50 -9.49 37.47 -2.05
C LEU A 50 -8.80 36.52 -3.03
N GLU A 51 -9.01 36.72 -4.33
CA GLU A 51 -8.21 36.05 -5.35
C GLU A 51 -6.83 36.68 -5.41
N THR A 52 -5.80 35.90 -5.08
CA THR A 52 -4.45 36.41 -4.89
C THR A 52 -3.52 36.09 -6.04
N ARG A 53 -2.69 37.06 -6.41
CA ARG A 53 -1.47 36.95 -7.23
C ARG A 53 -0.30 37.61 -6.49
N ASN A 54 0.94 37.47 -6.98
CA ASN A 54 2.07 38.21 -6.43
C ASN A 54 2.18 39.60 -7.08
N ASP A 55 1.18 40.43 -6.86
CA ASP A 55 1.12 41.80 -7.39
C ASP A 55 0.74 42.84 -6.32
N ILE A 56 0.94 44.11 -6.67
CA ILE A 56 0.70 45.23 -5.75
C ILE A 56 -0.78 45.33 -5.39
N ASP A 57 -1.69 45.08 -6.34
CA ASP A 57 -3.12 45.23 -6.11
C ASP A 57 -3.64 44.22 -5.09
N THR A 58 -3.26 42.95 -5.24
CA THR A 58 -3.53 41.88 -4.27
C THR A 58 -2.98 42.24 -2.90
N LEU A 59 -1.74 42.73 -2.82
CA LEU A 59 -1.11 43.11 -1.56
C LEU A 59 -1.87 44.24 -0.86
N VAL A 60 -2.28 45.26 -1.62
CA VAL A 60 -3.07 46.39 -1.10
C VAL A 60 -4.41 45.90 -0.55
N HIS A 61 -5.15 45.06 -1.29
CA HIS A 61 -6.43 44.52 -0.84
C HIS A 61 -6.29 43.62 0.40
N TYR A 62 -5.23 42.81 0.46
CA TYR A 62 -4.92 41.98 1.61
C TYR A 62 -4.68 42.82 2.88
N LEU A 63 -3.81 43.83 2.78
CA LEU A 63 -3.49 44.72 3.91
C LEU A 63 -4.69 45.59 4.29
N ALA A 64 -5.47 46.06 3.31
CA ALA A 64 -6.68 46.84 3.54
C ALA A 64 -7.76 46.03 4.27
N ALA A 65 -7.93 44.74 3.93
CA ALA A 65 -8.88 43.88 4.63
C ALA A 65 -8.46 43.63 6.09
N LEU A 66 -7.15 43.41 6.36
CA LEU A 66 -6.65 43.28 7.72
C LEU A 66 -6.74 44.60 8.52
N ALA A 67 -6.49 45.73 7.87
CA ALA A 67 -6.67 47.06 8.46
C ALA A 67 -8.14 47.31 8.81
N ALA A 68 -9.08 46.98 7.91
CA ALA A 68 -10.53 47.11 8.10
C ALA A 68 -11.14 46.10 9.09
N ASP A 69 -10.32 45.26 9.71
CA ASP A 69 -10.79 44.23 10.64
C ASP A 69 -11.76 43.23 10.02
N HIS A 70 -11.49 42.87 8.77
CA HIS A 70 -12.17 41.80 8.06
C HIS A 70 -11.44 40.46 8.21
N VAL A 71 -12.19 39.37 8.02
CA VAL A 71 -11.63 38.01 7.91
C VAL A 71 -11.24 37.77 6.46
N VAL A 72 -9.96 37.54 6.19
CA VAL A 72 -9.47 37.30 4.83
C VAL A 72 -9.42 35.81 4.51
N LEU A 73 -9.97 35.43 3.36
CA LEU A 73 -9.88 34.09 2.79
C LEU A 73 -9.15 34.18 1.44
N PRO A 74 -7.81 34.14 1.44
CA PRO A 74 -7.03 34.20 0.22
C PRO A 74 -7.14 32.88 -0.55
N VAL A 75 -7.39 32.97 -1.85
CA VAL A 75 -7.50 31.84 -2.79
C VAL A 75 -6.72 32.15 -4.06
N PRO A 76 -6.18 31.16 -4.79
CA PRO A 76 -5.45 31.42 -6.02
C PRO A 76 -6.35 32.03 -7.11
N ALA A 77 -5.88 33.07 -7.81
CA ALA A 77 -6.63 33.70 -8.88
C ALA A 77 -6.79 32.78 -10.12
N GLY A 78 -7.89 32.95 -10.86
CA GLY A 78 -8.12 32.23 -12.13
C GLY A 78 -8.50 30.75 -11.98
N ARG A 79 -8.90 30.30 -10.78
CA ARG A 79 -9.36 28.94 -10.50
C ARG A 79 -10.84 28.90 -10.08
N GLU A 80 -11.48 27.74 -10.23
CA GLU A 80 -12.87 27.56 -9.78
C GLU A 80 -12.92 27.41 -8.25
N HIS A 81 -13.64 28.33 -7.59
CA HIS A 81 -13.83 28.35 -6.13
C HIS A 81 -15.27 28.07 -5.71
N SER A 82 -16.07 27.43 -6.57
CA SER A 82 -17.51 27.25 -6.39
C SER A 82 -17.88 26.55 -5.08
N THR A 83 -17.10 25.57 -4.64
CA THR A 83 -17.28 24.88 -3.35
C THR A 83 -17.10 25.85 -2.18
N ILE A 84 -16.01 26.61 -2.13
CA ILE A 84 -15.74 27.58 -1.05
C ILE A 84 -16.79 28.69 -1.06
N LEU A 85 -17.12 29.22 -2.24
CA LEU A 85 -18.13 30.26 -2.42
C LEU A 85 -19.53 29.81 -1.98
N ARG A 86 -19.87 28.54 -2.15
CA ARG A 86 -21.15 27.95 -1.73
C ARG A 86 -21.17 27.59 -0.24
N THR A 87 -20.06 27.06 0.28
CA THR A 87 -19.98 26.64 1.69
C THR A 87 -19.89 27.84 2.62
N TYR A 88 -18.99 28.79 2.32
CA TYR A 88 -18.75 29.93 3.20
C TYR A 88 -19.47 31.18 2.77
N GLU A 89 -20.01 31.29 1.55
CA GLU A 89 -20.82 32.44 1.12
C GLU A 89 -20.24 33.80 1.56
N PRO A 90 -19.01 34.16 1.13
CA PRO A 90 -18.32 35.36 1.58
C PRO A 90 -19.11 36.64 1.27
N ASP A 91 -19.02 37.63 2.16
CA ASP A 91 -19.75 38.90 2.06
C ASP A 91 -19.22 39.77 0.91
N THR A 92 -17.90 39.78 0.76
CA THR A 92 -17.19 40.48 -0.31
C THR A 92 -16.28 39.49 -1.04
N VAL A 93 -16.27 39.57 -2.37
CA VAL A 93 -15.31 38.86 -3.23
C VAL A 93 -14.47 39.90 -3.96
N VAL A 94 -13.15 39.79 -3.86
CA VAL A 94 -12.19 40.62 -4.57
C VAL A 94 -11.45 39.72 -5.56
N GLY A 95 -11.57 40.03 -6.85
CA GLY A 95 -10.90 39.28 -7.92
C GLY A 95 -10.83 40.09 -9.20
N ASP A 96 -9.76 39.90 -9.97
CA ASP A 96 -9.44 40.69 -11.17
C ASP A 96 -9.50 42.21 -10.94
N GLY A 97 -9.07 42.69 -9.76
CA GLY A 97 -9.11 44.10 -9.37
C GLY A 97 -10.51 44.67 -9.12
N VAL A 98 -11.54 43.81 -9.07
CA VAL A 98 -12.95 44.23 -8.86
C VAL A 98 -13.45 43.74 -7.51
N ILE A 99 -13.98 44.67 -6.72
CA ILE A 99 -14.67 44.39 -5.46
C ILE A 99 -16.15 44.14 -5.73
N ARG A 100 -16.66 42.97 -5.33
CA ARG A 100 -18.07 42.59 -5.47
C ARG A 100 -18.66 42.28 -4.11
N HIS A 101 -19.61 43.09 -3.65
CA HIS A 101 -20.39 42.80 -2.45
C HIS A 101 -21.53 41.84 -2.78
N ARG A 102 -21.55 40.69 -2.13
CA ARG A 102 -22.55 39.64 -2.34
C ARG A 102 -23.64 39.65 -1.27
N ARG A 103 -23.37 40.20 -0.09
CA ARG A 103 -24.32 40.32 1.02
C ARG A 103 -24.26 41.69 1.69
N SER A 104 -25.37 42.04 2.34
CA SER A 104 -25.46 43.20 3.23
C SER A 104 -24.68 42.95 4.52
N ALA A 105 -24.00 43.98 5.01
CA ALA A 105 -23.22 43.98 6.26
C ALA A 105 -23.96 43.36 7.47
N GLY A 106 -23.26 42.60 8.32
CA GLY A 106 -23.74 42.17 9.64
C GLY A 106 -24.58 40.90 9.70
N ALA A 107 -24.78 40.19 8.58
CA ALA A 107 -25.59 38.97 8.56
C ALA A 107 -24.91 37.76 9.23
N ARG A 108 -23.60 37.80 9.49
CA ARG A 108 -22.83 36.67 10.04
C ARG A 108 -22.07 37.06 11.29
N ARG A 109 -22.14 36.19 12.29
CA ARG A 109 -21.29 36.24 13.47
C ARG A 109 -19.89 35.74 13.11
N LEU A 110 -18.89 36.60 13.28
CA LEU A 110 -17.47 36.28 13.12
C LEU A 110 -16.81 36.50 14.47
N HIS A 111 -15.89 35.63 14.87
CA HIS A 111 -15.13 35.83 16.11
C HIS A 111 -14.22 37.06 15.98
N ASP A 112 -14.11 37.87 17.04
CA ASP A 112 -13.39 39.15 17.03
C ASP A 112 -11.89 38.99 16.74
N ASP A 113 -11.29 37.92 17.24
CA ASP A 113 -9.87 37.64 16.99
C ASP A 113 -9.59 37.01 15.62
N LEU A 114 -10.59 36.43 14.93
CA LEU A 114 -10.40 35.70 13.68
C LEU A 114 -9.95 36.65 12.56
N ALA A 115 -8.73 36.51 12.05
CA ALA A 115 -8.21 37.38 10.99
C ALA A 115 -8.23 36.73 9.62
N MET A 116 -8.08 35.40 9.57
CA MET A 116 -7.81 34.71 8.31
C MET A 116 -8.32 33.28 8.31
N LEU A 117 -8.73 32.83 7.12
CA LEU A 117 -9.06 31.45 6.82
C LEU A 117 -8.12 30.92 5.73
N MET A 118 -7.45 29.80 5.98
CA MET A 118 -6.49 29.21 5.03
C MET A 118 -6.80 27.74 4.74
N SER A 119 -6.62 27.31 3.50
CA SER A 119 -6.70 25.88 3.14
C SER A 119 -5.43 25.12 3.59
N THR A 120 -5.60 23.86 4.02
CA THR A 120 -4.50 22.98 4.46
C THR A 120 -3.80 22.26 3.31
N SER A 121 -4.52 21.99 2.22
CA SER A 121 -3.99 21.54 0.94
C SER A 121 -4.03 22.72 -0.01
N GLY A 122 -2.95 23.06 -0.72
CA GLY A 122 -2.96 24.10 -1.76
C GLY A 122 -3.90 23.82 -2.95
N THR A 123 -4.84 22.86 -2.83
CA THR A 123 -6.00 22.68 -3.71
C THR A 123 -7.25 23.22 -3.03
N THR A 124 -8.03 24.04 -3.72
CA THR A 124 -9.28 24.69 -3.24
C THR A 124 -10.49 23.75 -3.22
N GLY A 125 -10.30 22.45 -3.47
CA GLY A 125 -11.39 21.48 -3.59
C GLY A 125 -12.01 21.02 -2.27
N SER A 126 -11.33 21.22 -1.14
CA SER A 126 -11.84 20.88 0.19
C SER A 126 -12.48 22.10 0.85
N PRO A 127 -13.70 21.99 1.42
CA PRO A 127 -14.32 23.08 2.18
C PRO A 127 -13.70 23.25 3.58
N LYS A 128 -12.75 22.42 4.01
CA LYS A 128 -12.13 22.54 5.34
C LYS A 128 -11.09 23.65 5.36
N LEU A 129 -11.25 24.65 6.24
CA LEU A 129 -10.34 25.77 6.40
C LEU A 129 -9.75 25.83 7.82
N VAL A 130 -8.57 26.43 7.94
CA VAL A 130 -7.90 26.72 9.21
C VAL A 130 -8.28 28.13 9.64
N ARG A 131 -8.79 28.29 10.87
CA ARG A 131 -9.12 29.57 11.49
C ARG A 131 -7.88 30.15 12.18
N LEU A 132 -7.38 31.29 11.70
CA LEU A 132 -6.18 31.95 12.22
C LEU A 132 -6.54 33.31 12.81
N SER A 133 -6.09 33.57 14.04
CA SER A 133 -6.29 34.86 14.71
C SER A 133 -5.27 35.92 14.28
N ARG A 134 -5.53 37.18 14.63
CA ARG A 134 -4.53 38.28 14.48
C ARG A 134 -3.22 37.95 15.20
N ASP A 135 -3.32 37.46 16.44
CA ASP A 135 -2.17 37.06 17.25
C ASP A 135 -1.41 35.88 16.65
N ASN A 136 -2.11 34.95 15.99
CA ASN A 136 -1.45 33.86 15.29
C ASN A 136 -0.53 34.41 14.18
N LEU A 137 -1.04 35.35 13.36
CA LEU A 137 -0.28 35.98 12.27
C LEU A 137 0.90 36.79 12.80
N LEU A 138 0.67 37.65 13.80
CA LEU A 138 1.70 38.53 14.36
C LEU A 138 2.79 37.74 15.08
N SER A 139 2.43 36.78 15.93
CA SER A 139 3.41 36.00 16.68
C SER A 139 4.32 35.18 15.75
N ASN A 140 3.78 34.59 14.67
CA ASN A 140 4.59 33.87 13.71
C ASN A 140 5.50 34.80 12.90
N ALA A 141 4.99 35.94 12.43
CA ALA A 141 5.79 36.94 11.71
C ALA A 141 6.94 37.49 12.57
N CYS A 142 6.67 37.79 13.85
CA CYS A 142 7.68 38.19 14.83
C CYS A 142 8.76 37.11 15.00
N ALA A 143 8.37 35.85 15.23
CA ALA A 143 9.31 34.75 15.39
C ALA A 143 10.18 34.56 14.14
N ILE A 144 9.58 34.52 12.94
CA ILE A 144 10.29 34.43 11.65
C ILE A 144 11.30 35.55 11.51
N SER A 145 10.87 36.79 11.72
CA SER A 145 11.73 37.96 11.56
C SER A 145 12.91 37.98 12.53
N GLY A 146 12.74 37.37 13.71
CA GLY A 146 13.78 37.26 14.73
C GLY A 146 14.88 36.27 14.34
N TYR A 147 14.53 35.01 14.05
CA TYR A 147 15.56 33.99 13.80
C TYR A 147 16.19 34.07 12.40
N LEU A 148 15.50 34.66 11.42
CA LEU A 148 16.09 34.97 10.10
C LEU A 148 16.90 36.27 10.10
N ASP A 149 16.86 37.05 11.19
CA ASP A 149 17.44 38.39 11.27
C ASP A 149 17.04 39.25 10.06
N ILE A 150 15.71 39.35 9.85
CA ILE A 150 15.13 40.19 8.78
C ILE A 150 15.32 41.65 9.15
N ARG A 151 15.94 42.39 8.23
CA ARG A 151 16.28 43.81 8.35
C ARG A 151 15.46 44.63 7.37
N ASP A 152 15.30 45.93 7.65
CA ASP A 152 14.70 46.90 6.73
C ASP A 152 15.44 47.04 5.38
N THR A 153 16.70 46.59 5.34
CA THR A 153 17.53 46.51 4.14
C THR A 153 17.34 45.24 3.33
N ASP A 154 16.60 44.24 3.84
CA ASP A 154 16.31 43.01 3.10
C ASP A 154 15.30 43.23 1.98
N ARG A 155 15.43 42.42 0.93
CA ARG A 155 14.52 42.39 -0.20
C ARG A 155 14.22 40.94 -0.56
N ALA A 156 13.04 40.46 -0.22
CA ALA A 156 12.63 39.08 -0.48
C ALA A 156 11.86 38.95 -1.79
N ALA A 157 12.29 38.04 -2.67
CA ALA A 157 11.51 37.70 -3.84
C ALA A 157 10.35 36.76 -3.51
N THR A 158 9.15 37.07 -4.02
CA THR A 158 7.98 36.20 -3.90
C THR A 158 8.03 35.10 -4.95
N THR A 159 8.67 34.00 -4.60
CA THR A 159 8.71 32.76 -5.39
C THR A 159 7.53 31.83 -5.13
N LEU A 160 6.68 32.17 -4.16
CA LEU A 160 5.54 31.38 -3.72
C LEU A 160 4.28 32.26 -3.68
N PRO A 161 3.08 31.73 -4.00
CA PRO A 161 1.85 32.51 -4.01
C PRO A 161 1.40 32.98 -2.62
N MET A 162 0.71 34.12 -2.57
CA MET A 162 0.09 34.66 -1.35
C MET A 162 -1.10 33.81 -0.82
N SER A 163 -1.74 33.00 -1.67
CA SER A 163 -2.77 32.02 -1.23
C SER A 163 -2.17 30.85 -0.44
N TYR A 164 -0.85 30.72 -0.43
CA TYR A 164 -0.14 29.71 0.33
C TYR A 164 0.46 30.30 1.62
N CYS A 165 0.20 29.67 2.76
CA CYS A 165 0.61 30.19 4.08
C CYS A 165 2.11 30.49 4.19
N TYR A 166 2.96 29.74 3.49
CA TYR A 166 4.39 30.03 3.45
C TYR A 166 4.69 31.31 2.66
N GLY A 167 4.19 31.45 1.43
CA GLY A 167 4.35 32.68 0.66
C GLY A 167 3.85 33.91 1.43
N LEU A 168 2.67 33.78 2.05
CA LEU A 168 2.11 34.86 2.86
C LEU A 168 2.91 35.16 4.13
N SER A 169 3.52 34.15 4.75
CA SER A 169 4.39 34.37 5.91
C SER A 169 5.64 35.20 5.57
N VAL A 170 6.15 35.09 4.34
CA VAL A 170 7.26 35.93 3.85
C VAL A 170 6.79 37.39 3.74
N VAL A 171 5.62 37.62 3.13
CA VAL A 171 5.03 38.97 3.04
C VAL A 171 4.86 39.59 4.42
N ASN A 172 4.25 38.86 5.36
CA ASN A 172 3.99 39.37 6.70
C ASN A 172 5.27 39.65 7.49
N SER A 173 6.27 38.75 7.47
CA SER A 173 7.49 38.91 8.26
C SER A 173 8.40 40.02 7.73
N HIS A 174 8.43 40.25 6.41
CA HIS A 174 9.22 41.31 5.79
C HIS A 174 8.58 42.67 6.00
N LEU A 175 7.27 42.79 5.74
CA LEU A 175 6.56 44.05 5.96
C LEU A 175 6.55 44.49 7.43
N LEU A 176 6.53 43.52 8.37
CA LEU A 176 6.67 43.78 9.79
C LEU A 176 8.00 44.45 10.17
N ARG A 177 9.06 44.24 9.38
CA ARG A 177 10.42 44.75 9.65
C ARG A 177 10.83 45.95 8.79
N GLY A 178 9.96 46.44 7.90
CA GLY A 178 10.34 47.49 6.97
C GLY A 178 11.14 46.99 5.76
N ALA A 179 11.19 45.68 5.54
CA ALA A 179 11.93 45.05 4.45
C ALA A 179 11.13 45.08 3.13
N GLY A 180 11.85 45.14 2.02
CA GLY A 180 11.25 45.14 0.68
C GLY A 180 10.79 43.76 0.20
N LEU A 181 9.82 43.76 -0.71
CA LEU A 181 9.36 42.59 -1.47
C LEU A 181 9.64 42.79 -2.96
N ILE A 182 10.26 41.82 -3.61
CA ILE A 182 10.32 41.75 -5.07
C ILE A 182 9.12 40.90 -5.51
N LEU A 183 8.01 41.57 -5.80
CA LEU A 183 6.75 40.94 -6.21
C LEU A 183 6.82 40.51 -7.67
N THR A 184 6.66 39.21 -7.89
CA THR A 184 6.70 38.60 -9.22
C THR A 184 5.99 37.25 -9.23
N ASP A 185 5.41 36.89 -10.37
CA ASP A 185 4.90 35.56 -10.69
C ASP A 185 5.90 34.76 -11.56
N LEU A 186 7.10 35.32 -11.83
CA LEU A 186 8.13 34.64 -12.61
C LEU A 186 8.68 33.43 -11.84
N SER A 187 8.84 32.32 -12.55
CA SER A 187 9.50 31.11 -12.02
C SER A 187 10.98 31.35 -11.81
N VAL A 188 11.58 30.66 -10.83
CA VAL A 188 13.04 30.62 -10.63
C VAL A 188 13.80 30.02 -11.83
N THR A 189 13.10 29.37 -12.76
CA THR A 189 13.66 28.86 -14.02
C THR A 189 13.73 29.89 -15.14
N ASP A 190 13.08 31.04 -14.97
CA ASP A 190 13.08 32.13 -15.95
C ASP A 190 14.26 33.06 -15.69
N GLU A 191 15.13 33.31 -16.68
CA GLU A 191 16.26 34.24 -16.51
C GLU A 191 15.78 35.66 -16.14
N ARG A 192 14.57 36.05 -16.56
CA ARG A 192 13.96 37.33 -16.18
C ARG A 192 13.74 37.45 -14.67
N PHE A 193 13.52 36.32 -13.98
CA PHE A 193 13.46 36.31 -12.52
C PHE A 193 14.79 36.73 -11.91
N TRP A 194 15.90 36.17 -12.39
CA TRP A 194 17.24 36.49 -11.89
C TRP A 194 17.70 37.88 -12.29
N ASP A 195 17.34 38.35 -13.47
CA ASP A 195 17.56 39.75 -13.87
C ASP A 195 16.82 40.72 -12.94
N LEU A 196 15.57 40.42 -12.62
CA LEU A 196 14.78 41.21 -11.68
C LEU A 196 15.38 41.17 -10.27
N PHE A 197 15.79 39.98 -9.81
CA PHE A 197 16.41 39.76 -8.51
C PHE A 197 17.71 40.55 -8.37
N ARG A 198 18.61 40.47 -9.37
CA ARG A 198 19.88 41.23 -9.40
C ARG A 198 19.64 42.74 -9.50
N ARG A 199 18.76 43.18 -10.41
CA ARG A 199 18.42 44.60 -10.61
C ARG A 199 17.97 45.26 -9.30
N HIS A 200 17.18 44.53 -8.51
CA HIS A 200 16.66 45.02 -7.24
C HIS A 200 17.48 44.60 -6.03
N ARG A 201 18.66 43.99 -6.23
CA ARG A 201 19.57 43.58 -5.15
C ARG A 201 18.85 42.73 -4.10
N GLY A 202 18.21 41.66 -4.57
CA GLY A 202 17.48 40.71 -3.74
C GLY A 202 18.39 40.07 -2.70
N THR A 203 17.90 39.97 -1.46
CA THR A 203 18.67 39.43 -0.33
C THR A 203 18.17 38.07 0.12
N SER A 204 16.93 37.70 -0.23
CA SER A 204 16.40 36.39 0.08
C SER A 204 15.33 35.94 -0.91
N PHE A 205 15.14 34.63 -0.98
CA PHE A 205 13.97 34.04 -1.61
C PHE A 205 13.56 32.77 -0.87
N ALA A 206 12.29 32.41 -1.03
CA ALA A 206 11.71 31.22 -0.44
C ALA A 206 11.71 30.06 -1.44
N GLY A 207 11.88 28.85 -0.94
CA GLY A 207 11.85 27.65 -1.76
C GLY A 207 11.13 26.52 -1.05
N VAL A 208 10.46 25.71 -1.85
CA VAL A 208 10.04 24.36 -1.51
C VAL A 208 11.08 23.36 -2.01
N PRO A 209 11.08 22.08 -1.61
CA PRO A 209 12.09 21.12 -2.08
C PRO A 209 12.29 21.11 -3.61
N TYR A 210 11.21 21.28 -4.37
CA TYR A 210 11.27 21.38 -5.83
C TYR A 210 11.92 22.65 -6.36
N THR A 211 11.75 23.80 -5.70
CA THR A 211 12.47 25.02 -6.07
C THR A 211 13.97 24.73 -6.10
N PHE A 212 14.47 24.02 -5.09
CA PHE A 212 15.88 23.63 -5.05
C PHE A 212 16.25 22.65 -6.17
N GLU A 213 15.38 21.70 -6.56
CA GLU A 213 15.62 20.83 -7.73
C GLU A 213 15.82 21.63 -9.02
N LEU A 214 14.95 22.60 -9.27
CA LEU A 214 15.07 23.50 -10.42
C LEU A 214 16.38 24.29 -10.39
N LEU A 215 16.78 24.79 -9.22
CA LEU A 215 18.06 25.48 -9.04
C LEU A 215 19.26 24.56 -9.37
N GLU A 216 19.19 23.29 -8.99
CA GLU A 216 20.25 22.31 -9.32
C GLU A 216 20.35 22.08 -10.83
N GLN A 217 19.22 22.02 -11.55
CA GLN A 217 19.18 21.84 -13.00
C GLN A 217 19.72 23.05 -13.76
N MET A 218 19.50 24.25 -13.24
CA MET A 218 19.94 25.50 -13.85
C MET A 218 21.40 25.88 -13.54
N ARG A 219 22.14 25.04 -12.80
CA ARG A 219 23.48 25.36 -12.28
C ARG A 219 23.51 26.67 -11.50
N PHE A 220 22.66 26.75 -10.48
CA PHE A 220 22.61 27.88 -9.56
C PHE A 220 23.99 28.24 -8.96
N ASP A 221 24.90 27.27 -8.83
CA ASP A 221 26.32 27.45 -8.45
C ASP A 221 27.13 28.38 -9.38
N ALA A 222 26.64 28.62 -10.59
CA ALA A 222 27.24 29.57 -11.53
C ALA A 222 26.57 30.96 -11.52
N THR A 223 25.55 31.17 -10.66
CA THR A 223 24.78 32.43 -10.64
C THR A 223 25.41 33.43 -9.68
N ASP A 224 25.85 34.58 -10.19
CA ASP A 224 26.43 35.65 -9.37
C ASP A 224 25.32 36.45 -8.66
N LEU A 225 25.23 36.31 -7.33
CA LEU A 225 24.22 36.94 -6.46
C LEU A 225 24.87 37.59 -5.23
N PRO A 226 25.61 38.70 -5.40
CA PRO A 226 26.44 39.27 -4.33
C PRO A 226 25.65 39.87 -3.15
N ASP A 227 24.37 40.21 -3.36
CA ASP A 227 23.49 40.76 -2.31
C ASP A 227 22.70 39.67 -1.56
N LEU A 228 22.78 38.40 -1.99
CA LEU A 228 22.05 37.30 -1.35
C LEU A 228 22.58 37.07 0.07
N ARG A 229 21.69 37.14 1.06
CA ARG A 229 22.00 36.90 2.48
C ARG A 229 21.55 35.53 2.94
N TYR A 230 20.34 35.11 2.57
CA TYR A 230 19.82 33.83 3.00
C TYR A 230 18.75 33.27 2.06
N VAL A 231 18.67 31.94 2.02
CA VAL A 231 17.66 31.19 1.29
C VAL A 231 16.89 30.32 2.27
N THR A 232 15.58 30.25 2.08
CA THR A 232 14.69 29.57 3.02
C THR A 232 14.00 28.36 2.40
N GLN A 233 14.05 27.21 3.05
CA GLN A 233 13.36 25.99 2.63
C GLN A 233 12.21 25.65 3.57
N ALA A 234 11.03 25.35 3.01
CA ALA A 234 9.89 24.83 3.76
C ALA A 234 8.94 23.99 2.90
N GLY A 235 7.81 23.61 3.49
CA GLY A 235 6.66 23.08 2.76
C GLY A 235 6.79 21.61 2.36
N GLY A 236 7.96 21.00 2.58
CA GLY A 236 8.20 19.58 2.41
C GLY A 236 9.58 19.22 2.97
N ARG A 237 9.87 17.93 3.11
CA ARG A 237 11.20 17.48 3.50
C ARG A 237 12.14 17.59 2.30
N MET A 238 13.23 18.32 2.46
CA MET A 238 14.34 18.29 1.52
C MET A 238 15.28 17.12 1.88
N PRO A 239 15.78 16.35 0.90
CA PRO A 239 16.74 15.29 1.17
C PRO A 239 18.01 15.82 1.83
N ALA A 240 18.56 15.06 2.77
CA ALA A 240 19.69 15.51 3.56
C ALA A 240 20.96 15.76 2.71
N GLU A 241 21.16 15.00 1.63
CA GLU A 241 22.23 15.26 0.66
C GLU A 241 22.09 16.63 -0.01
N ARG A 242 20.87 16.98 -0.44
CA ARG A 242 20.58 18.30 -1.01
C ARG A 242 20.76 19.42 0.01
N VAL A 243 20.32 19.21 1.26
CA VAL A 243 20.59 20.16 2.36
C VAL A 243 22.09 20.38 2.55
N ARG A 244 22.90 19.31 2.59
CA ARG A 244 24.37 19.42 2.68
C ARG A 244 24.92 20.24 1.52
N ARG A 245 24.55 19.89 0.29
CA ARG A 245 25.06 20.54 -0.92
C ARG A 245 24.77 22.04 -0.95
N PHE A 246 23.51 22.44 -0.71
CA PHE A 246 23.17 23.86 -0.66
C PHE A 246 23.79 24.56 0.56
N ALA A 247 23.97 23.89 1.70
CA ALA A 247 24.67 24.47 2.84
C ALA A 247 26.18 24.64 2.57
N GLU A 248 26.80 23.75 1.80
CA GLU A 248 28.20 23.88 1.36
C GLU A 248 28.34 25.05 0.40
N GLN A 249 27.42 25.16 -0.57
CA GLN A 249 27.35 26.30 -1.48
C GLN A 249 27.17 27.62 -0.71
N ALA A 250 26.20 27.66 0.21
CA ALA A 250 25.93 28.81 1.08
C ALA A 250 27.17 29.28 1.82
N ARG A 251 27.92 28.34 2.41
CA ARG A 251 29.18 28.63 3.11
C ARG A 251 30.25 29.17 2.16
N ASN A 252 30.35 28.63 0.95
CA ASN A 252 31.36 29.03 -0.03
C ASN A 252 31.07 30.43 -0.62
N GLU A 253 29.79 30.77 -0.79
CA GLU A 253 29.33 32.02 -1.42
C GLU A 253 28.97 33.11 -0.39
N GLY A 254 28.92 32.78 0.90
CA GLY A 254 28.73 33.76 1.98
C GLY A 254 27.27 34.06 2.35
N TRP A 255 26.33 33.17 2.01
CA TRP A 255 24.91 33.27 2.39
C TRP A 255 24.49 32.12 3.32
N GLN A 256 23.25 32.15 3.83
CA GLN A 256 22.74 31.17 4.81
C GLN A 256 21.57 30.34 4.28
N LEU A 257 21.60 29.02 4.51
CA LEU A 257 20.46 28.14 4.23
C LEU A 257 19.65 27.87 5.52
N PHE A 258 18.39 28.28 5.54
CA PHE A 258 17.46 27.93 6.62
C PHE A 258 16.49 26.84 6.16
N VAL A 259 16.69 25.63 6.68
CA VAL A 259 15.71 24.53 6.55
C VAL A 259 14.69 24.66 7.67
N MET A 260 13.41 24.67 7.36
CA MET A 260 12.40 24.87 8.40
C MET A 260 11.12 24.08 8.15
N TYR A 261 10.40 23.86 9.25
CA TYR A 261 9.25 22.97 9.32
C TYR A 261 8.04 23.72 9.89
N GLY A 262 6.86 23.39 9.39
CA GLY A 262 5.62 24.01 9.84
C GLY A 262 4.43 23.61 8.97
N ALA A 263 3.26 24.09 9.38
CA ALA A 263 1.97 23.75 8.78
C ALA A 263 1.04 24.96 8.80
N THR A 264 -0.04 24.92 8.02
CA THR A 264 -1.04 26.00 7.98
C THR A 264 -1.68 26.19 9.36
N GLU A 265 -1.90 25.10 10.08
CA GLU A 265 -2.46 25.00 11.43
C GLU A 265 -1.61 25.66 12.52
N ALA A 266 -0.34 25.96 12.22
CA ALA A 266 0.56 26.72 13.09
C ALA A 266 1.05 28.00 12.41
N THR A 267 0.24 28.54 11.50
CA THR A 267 0.54 29.80 10.80
C THR A 267 1.88 29.76 10.08
N ALA A 268 2.12 28.70 9.32
CA ALA A 268 3.29 28.45 8.47
C ALA A 268 4.56 27.87 9.14
N ARG A 269 5.05 28.39 10.28
CA ARG A 269 6.35 27.96 10.85
C ARG A 269 6.25 27.44 12.29
N MET A 270 6.92 26.33 12.58
CA MET A 270 7.01 25.71 13.91
C MET A 270 8.44 25.44 14.35
N ALA A 271 9.35 25.11 13.42
CA ALA A 271 10.76 24.86 13.69
C ALA A 271 11.67 25.44 12.60
N TYR A 272 12.93 25.64 12.94
CA TYR A 272 14.01 25.93 11.99
C TYR A 272 15.31 25.23 12.42
N LEU A 273 16.07 24.80 11.41
CA LEU A 273 17.45 24.37 11.54
C LEU A 273 18.35 25.61 11.40
N PRO A 274 19.08 26.00 12.46
CA PRO A 274 20.08 27.04 12.35
C PRO A 274 21.08 26.75 11.22
N PRO A 275 21.45 27.76 10.39
CA PRO A 275 22.24 27.55 9.18
C PRO A 275 23.60 26.91 9.46
N GLU A 276 24.21 27.19 10.60
CA GLU A 276 25.47 26.60 11.05
C GLU A 276 25.39 25.08 11.32
N LEU A 277 24.17 24.55 11.52
CA LEU A 277 23.91 23.12 11.71
C LEU A 277 23.49 22.42 10.43
N ALA A 278 23.21 23.13 9.34
CA ALA A 278 22.69 22.54 8.10
C ALA A 278 23.66 21.51 7.48
N LEU A 279 24.98 21.69 7.65
CA LEU A 279 25.99 20.74 7.17
C LEU A 279 26.10 19.48 8.03
N SER A 280 26.07 19.64 9.35
CA SER A 280 26.32 18.57 10.31
C SER A 280 25.06 17.78 10.68
N ARG A 281 23.88 18.43 10.63
CA ARG A 281 22.56 17.88 10.98
C ARG A 281 21.48 18.09 9.90
N PRO A 282 21.76 17.79 8.62
CA PRO A 282 20.85 18.06 7.49
C PRO A 282 19.54 17.26 7.52
N GLU A 283 19.46 16.21 8.35
CA GLU A 283 18.27 15.38 8.56
C GLU A 283 17.27 16.02 9.55
N SER A 284 17.69 17.06 10.26
CA SER A 284 16.92 17.68 11.34
C SER A 284 16.01 18.81 10.85
N ILE A 285 14.85 18.96 11.50
CA ILE A 285 14.01 20.17 11.40
C ILE A 285 14.46 21.27 12.38
N GLY A 286 15.52 20.98 13.15
CA GLY A 286 16.16 21.86 14.10
C GLY A 286 15.43 21.99 15.42
N ARG A 287 15.21 23.24 15.82
CA ARG A 287 14.62 23.63 17.11
C ARG A 287 13.29 24.36 16.88
N PRO A 288 12.35 24.33 17.84
CA PRO A 288 11.12 25.11 17.72
C PRO A 288 11.43 26.61 17.57
N ILE A 289 10.56 27.32 16.84
CA ILE A 289 10.67 28.77 16.68
C ILE A 289 10.55 29.48 18.04
N PRO A 290 11.08 30.71 18.20
CA PRO A 290 10.90 31.50 19.42
C PRO A 290 9.42 31.59 19.83
N GLY A 291 9.13 31.34 21.11
CA GLY A 291 7.77 31.30 21.66
C GLY A 291 7.02 29.98 21.43
N GLY A 292 7.59 29.04 20.66
CA GLY A 292 7.06 27.70 20.47
C GLY A 292 7.79 26.63 21.28
N SER A 293 7.14 25.48 21.46
CA SER A 293 7.73 24.30 22.12
C SER A 293 7.25 23.01 21.45
N PHE A 294 8.10 21.99 21.49
CA PHE A 294 7.77 20.64 21.07
C PHE A 294 7.70 19.69 22.26
N THR A 295 6.75 18.77 22.19
CA THR A 295 6.68 17.57 23.02
C THR A 295 6.54 16.38 22.10
N ILE A 296 7.16 15.26 22.47
CA ILE A 296 7.03 13.99 21.75
C ILE A 296 6.18 13.08 22.62
N GLU A 297 4.98 12.78 22.16
CA GLU A 297 4.04 11.92 22.87
C GLU A 297 4.18 10.48 22.37
N SER A 298 4.37 9.54 23.29
CA SER A 298 4.57 8.12 22.96
C SER A 298 3.39 7.57 22.17
N THR A 299 3.68 6.69 21.20
CA THR A 299 2.66 6.02 20.41
C THR A 299 2.92 4.51 20.41
N ASP A 300 1.89 3.71 20.68
CA ASP A 300 1.94 2.24 20.57
C ASP A 300 2.13 1.77 19.12
N GLU A 301 2.04 2.69 18.16
CA GLU A 301 2.10 2.44 16.72
C GLU A 301 3.54 2.33 16.18
N TRP A 302 4.57 2.57 17.00
CA TRP A 302 5.96 2.54 16.58
C TRP A 302 6.85 1.65 17.47
N PRO A 303 7.74 0.80 16.90
CA PRO A 303 8.55 -0.14 17.70
C PRO A 303 9.67 0.50 18.54
N ASP A 304 10.06 1.73 18.21
CA ASP A 304 11.10 2.47 18.93
C ASP A 304 10.44 3.43 19.92
N GLU A 305 10.60 3.15 21.21
CA GLU A 305 10.02 3.92 22.32
C GLU A 305 10.52 5.38 22.38
N ALA A 306 11.64 5.70 21.70
CA ALA A 306 12.16 7.06 21.60
C ALA A 306 11.49 7.90 20.49
N VAL A 307 10.59 7.29 19.70
CA VAL A 307 9.83 7.95 18.64
C VAL A 307 8.37 8.09 19.06
N GLY A 308 7.80 9.27 18.85
CA GLY A 308 6.41 9.56 19.17
C GLY A 308 5.80 10.60 18.24
N GLU A 309 4.52 10.91 18.45
CA GLU A 309 3.87 12.02 17.75
C GLU A 309 4.46 13.35 18.21
N LEU A 310 4.84 14.20 17.26
CA LEU A 310 5.29 15.55 17.54
C LEU A 310 4.06 16.44 17.84
N VAL A 311 4.00 16.97 19.05
CA VAL A 311 2.98 17.91 19.49
C VAL A 311 3.62 19.29 19.62
N TYR A 312 3.02 20.28 18.97
CA TYR A 312 3.48 21.66 18.98
C TYR A 312 2.58 22.55 19.84
N ARG A 313 3.19 23.42 20.65
CA ARG A 313 2.51 24.48 21.39
C ARG A 313 3.18 25.81 21.06
N GLY A 314 2.37 26.84 20.81
CA GLY A 314 2.85 28.18 20.52
C GLY A 314 1.69 29.15 20.26
N PRO A 315 1.93 30.46 20.35
CA PRO A 315 0.92 31.50 20.12
C PRO A 315 0.40 31.54 18.66
N ASN A 316 1.11 30.89 17.74
CA ASN A 316 0.79 30.76 16.32
C ASN A 316 -0.08 29.53 15.98
N VAL A 317 -0.45 28.71 16.97
CA VAL A 317 -1.40 27.60 16.79
C VAL A 317 -2.80 28.13 16.50
N MET A 318 -3.42 27.60 15.45
CA MET A 318 -4.74 27.99 14.97
C MET A 318 -5.81 28.02 16.05
N MET A 319 -6.87 28.78 15.81
CA MET A 319 -8.07 28.74 16.65
C MET A 319 -8.76 27.37 16.54
N GLY A 320 -8.79 26.79 15.34
CA GLY A 320 -9.40 25.50 15.05
C GLY A 320 -9.74 25.38 13.57
N TYR A 321 -10.44 24.31 13.21
CA TYR A 321 -10.93 24.15 11.84
C TYR A 321 -12.30 24.81 11.66
N ALA A 322 -12.61 25.16 10.42
CA ALA A 322 -13.94 25.48 9.94
C ALA A 322 -14.32 24.48 8.85
N HIS A 323 -15.56 24.01 8.90
CA HIS A 323 -16.22 23.18 7.91
C HIS A 323 -17.42 23.90 7.29
N GLY A 324 -17.89 24.97 7.91
CA GLY A 324 -18.94 25.84 7.43
C GLY A 324 -18.94 27.22 8.09
N PRO A 325 -19.95 28.04 7.79
CA PRO A 325 -20.04 29.42 8.27
C PRO A 325 -20.27 29.53 9.77
N ASP A 326 -20.91 28.54 10.38
CA ASP A 326 -21.22 28.52 11.83
C ASP A 326 -19.94 28.38 12.67
N ASP A 327 -18.89 27.77 12.12
CA ASP A 327 -17.61 27.58 12.82
C ASP A 327 -16.80 28.89 12.95
N LEU A 328 -17.15 29.93 12.18
CA LEU A 328 -16.39 31.19 12.14
C LEU A 328 -16.57 32.05 13.40
N ALA A 329 -17.60 31.79 14.18
CA ALA A 329 -17.89 32.46 15.45
C ALA A 329 -17.35 31.71 16.68
N LEU A 330 -16.85 30.48 16.50
CA LEU A 330 -16.39 29.66 17.61
C LEU A 330 -15.13 30.24 18.26
N ASP A 331 -15.00 30.05 19.57
CA ASP A 331 -13.76 30.34 20.28
C ASP A 331 -12.60 29.43 19.79
N LYS A 332 -11.42 29.66 20.36
CA LYS A 332 -10.27 28.77 20.18
C LYS A 332 -10.58 27.39 20.78
N THR A 333 -10.48 26.36 19.95
CA THR A 333 -10.73 24.95 20.31
C THR A 333 -9.45 24.11 20.32
N VAL A 334 -8.30 24.67 19.92
CA VAL A 334 -7.03 23.94 19.78
C VAL A 334 -5.92 24.64 20.54
N GLU A 335 -5.51 24.08 21.69
CA GLU A 335 -4.40 24.63 22.48
C GLU A 335 -3.03 24.11 22.05
N SER A 336 -2.96 22.84 21.64
CA SER A 336 -1.77 22.20 21.11
C SER A 336 -2.08 21.53 19.79
N LEU A 337 -1.17 21.70 18.83
CA LEU A 337 -1.26 21.06 17.53
C LEU A 337 -0.59 19.69 17.59
N HIS A 338 -1.42 18.65 17.59
CA HIS A 338 -0.98 17.31 17.20
C HIS A 338 -0.70 17.33 15.71
N THR A 339 0.59 17.27 15.34
CA THR A 339 1.00 17.51 13.96
C THR A 339 0.67 16.32 13.05
N GLY A 340 0.44 15.14 13.62
CA GLY A 340 0.39 13.88 12.88
C GLY A 340 1.74 13.51 12.26
N ASP A 341 2.84 14.16 12.63
CA ASP A 341 4.22 13.82 12.26
C ASP A 341 4.87 13.02 13.40
N LEU A 342 5.57 11.94 13.06
CA LEU A 342 6.38 11.18 14.02
C LEU A 342 7.77 11.76 14.08
N ALA A 343 8.25 12.02 15.29
CA ALA A 343 9.55 12.61 15.53
C ALA A 343 10.32 11.89 16.62
N ARG A 344 11.64 12.08 16.60
CA ARG A 344 12.52 11.80 17.74
C ARG A 344 13.32 13.04 18.09
N ARG A 345 13.70 13.15 19.36
CA ARG A 345 14.62 14.16 19.83
C ARG A 345 16.03 13.57 19.88
N THR A 346 16.99 14.25 19.26
CA THR A 346 18.39 13.82 19.24
C THR A 346 19.07 14.17 20.57
N LEU A 347 20.24 13.57 20.83
CA LEU A 347 21.02 13.81 22.06
C LEU A 347 21.45 15.27 22.22
N ASP A 348 21.66 15.96 21.11
CA ASP A 348 21.97 17.38 21.01
C ASP A 348 20.73 18.30 21.03
N GLY A 349 19.55 17.74 21.34
CA GLY A 349 18.32 18.49 21.60
C GLY A 349 17.58 18.97 20.36
N LEU A 350 17.99 18.54 19.16
CA LEU A 350 17.31 18.83 17.90
C LEU A 350 16.19 17.81 17.64
N HIS A 351 15.32 18.10 16.68
CA HIS A 351 14.20 17.25 16.32
C HIS A 351 14.37 16.74 14.90
N GLU A 352 14.05 15.46 14.69
CA GLU A 352 14.06 14.81 13.39
C GLU A 352 12.69 14.22 13.12
N ILE A 353 12.10 14.57 11.97
CA ILE A 353 10.87 13.91 11.50
C ILE A 353 11.26 12.58 10.88
N VAL A 354 10.79 11.50 11.50
CA VAL A 354 11.09 10.12 11.07
C VAL A 354 9.94 9.50 10.28
N GLY A 355 8.75 10.10 10.34
CA GLY A 355 7.57 9.65 9.61
C GLY A 355 6.36 10.54 9.85
N ARG A 356 5.18 10.06 9.44
CA ARG A 356 3.90 10.74 9.65
C ARG A 356 2.82 9.77 10.07
N THR A 357 2.17 9.96 11.21
CA THR A 357 1.01 9.20 11.69
C THR A 357 -0.06 9.01 10.60
N SER A 358 -0.23 9.99 9.70
CA SER A 358 -1.22 9.95 8.61
C SER A 358 -0.68 9.57 7.21
N ARG A 359 0.64 9.67 6.94
CA ARG A 359 1.24 9.26 5.63
C ARG A 359 1.78 7.84 5.67
N PHE A 360 1.01 6.98 6.31
CA PHE A 360 1.21 5.57 6.19
C PHE A 360 0.21 5.00 5.20
N VAL A 361 0.72 4.28 4.22
CA VAL A 361 -0.11 3.38 3.44
C VAL A 361 -0.16 2.05 4.16
N LYS A 362 -1.36 1.62 4.54
CA LYS A 362 -1.58 0.26 5.03
C LYS A 362 -1.73 -0.66 3.82
N MET A 363 -0.63 -1.28 3.42
CA MET A 363 -0.56 -2.22 2.29
C MET A 363 -0.27 -3.61 2.82
N TYR A 364 -1.12 -4.60 2.53
CA TYR A 364 -0.94 -5.98 2.99
C TYR A 364 -0.78 -6.12 4.52
N GLY A 365 -1.43 -5.24 5.29
CA GLY A 365 -1.26 -5.16 6.75
C GLY A 365 0.08 -4.57 7.21
N LEU A 366 0.95 -4.14 6.28
CA LEU A 366 2.17 -3.38 6.56
C LEU A 366 1.83 -1.89 6.57
N ARG A 367 2.23 -1.21 7.64
CA ARG A 367 2.15 0.24 7.75
C ARG A 367 3.40 0.82 7.09
N VAL A 368 3.27 1.23 5.84
CA VAL A 368 4.38 1.68 4.99
C VAL A 368 4.50 3.19 5.05
N ASP A 369 5.61 3.68 5.56
CA ASP A 369 5.93 5.11 5.63
C ASP A 369 6.29 5.63 4.24
N LEU A 370 5.44 6.49 3.68
CA LEU A 370 5.67 7.12 2.38
C LEU A 370 6.94 7.99 2.38
N GLN A 371 7.24 8.64 3.49
CA GLN A 371 8.43 9.49 3.65
C GLN A 371 9.73 8.68 3.60
N ARG A 372 9.70 7.46 4.15
CA ARG A 372 10.84 6.54 4.13
C ARG A 372 11.15 6.09 2.70
N ILE A 373 10.13 5.85 1.90
CA ILE A 373 10.27 5.49 0.48
C ILE A 373 10.88 6.65 -0.31
N GLU A 374 10.35 7.86 -0.15
CA GLU A 374 10.90 9.08 -0.77
C GLU A 374 12.37 9.27 -0.42
N SER A 375 12.72 9.06 0.85
CA SER A 375 14.11 9.19 1.33
C SER A 375 15.04 8.13 0.72
N ALA A 376 14.59 6.89 0.56
CA ALA A 376 15.39 5.82 -0.04
C ALA A 376 15.58 5.99 -1.55
N LEU A 377 14.55 6.47 -2.25
CA LEU A 377 14.66 6.86 -3.66
C LEU A 377 15.65 8.01 -3.82
N SER A 378 15.58 9.01 -2.95
CA SER A 378 16.51 10.12 -2.98
C SER A 378 17.96 9.70 -2.73
N ALA A 379 18.21 8.73 -1.85
CA ALA A 379 19.55 8.17 -1.63
C ALA A 379 20.10 7.43 -2.87
N GLY A 380 19.22 7.02 -3.79
CA GLY A 380 19.57 6.49 -5.11
C GLY A 380 19.66 7.57 -6.21
N GLY A 381 19.63 8.86 -5.85
CA GLY A 381 19.63 9.99 -6.78
C GLY A 381 18.28 10.24 -7.46
N ILE A 382 17.22 9.58 -7.02
CA ILE A 382 15.87 9.68 -7.63
C ILE A 382 15.00 10.60 -6.79
N THR A 383 14.68 11.78 -7.32
CA THR A 383 13.67 12.64 -6.69
C THR A 383 12.28 12.07 -6.98
N ALA A 384 11.49 11.81 -5.93
CA ALA A 384 10.17 11.23 -6.08
C ALA A 384 9.16 11.70 -5.02
N PHE A 385 7.88 11.70 -5.39
CA PHE A 385 6.74 11.91 -4.48
C PHE A 385 5.92 10.63 -4.35
N CYS A 386 5.63 10.25 -3.12
CA CYS A 386 4.90 9.03 -2.78
C CYS A 386 3.51 9.37 -2.20
N THR A 387 2.48 8.72 -2.71
CA THR A 387 1.10 8.86 -2.24
C THR A 387 0.39 7.52 -2.21
N ASN A 388 -0.83 7.51 -1.67
CA ASN A 388 -1.71 6.36 -1.70
C ASN A 388 -2.74 6.46 -2.83
N ASP A 389 -3.03 5.33 -3.47
CA ASP A 389 -4.24 5.09 -4.25
C ASP A 389 -4.85 3.75 -3.78
N ASP A 390 -5.90 3.82 -2.96
CA ASP A 390 -6.52 2.69 -2.26
C ASP A 390 -5.55 1.84 -1.42
N ASP A 391 -5.13 0.69 -1.96
CA ASP A 391 -4.22 -0.30 -1.38
C ASP A 391 -2.87 -0.34 -2.13
N ARG A 392 -2.52 0.71 -2.87
CA ARG A 392 -1.27 0.77 -3.65
C ARG A 392 -0.49 2.04 -3.36
N LEU A 393 0.82 1.85 -3.29
CA LEU A 393 1.79 2.94 -3.25
C LEU A 393 1.93 3.51 -4.66
N VAL A 394 1.72 4.80 -4.81
CA VAL A 394 1.99 5.52 -6.05
C VAL A 394 3.23 6.37 -5.84
N VAL A 395 4.17 6.30 -6.78
CA VAL A 395 5.45 7.00 -6.78
C VAL A 395 5.57 7.73 -8.11
N ALA A 396 5.55 9.06 -8.10
CA ALA A 396 6.01 9.82 -9.26
C ALA A 396 7.50 10.13 -9.06
N ALA A 397 8.34 9.92 -10.06
CA ALA A 397 9.76 10.26 -10.04
C ALA A 397 10.12 11.22 -11.18
N ALA A 398 10.99 12.19 -10.89
CA ALA A 398 11.53 13.12 -11.89
C ALA A 398 12.71 12.50 -12.66
N GLY A 399 12.87 12.85 -13.94
CA GLY A 399 14.08 12.62 -14.73
C GLY A 399 14.10 11.32 -15.54
N ALA A 400 15.23 11.00 -16.19
CA ALA A 400 15.34 9.87 -17.13
C ALA A 400 15.59 8.51 -16.46
N HIS A 401 14.94 8.25 -15.32
CA HIS A 401 15.04 6.96 -14.63
C HIS A 401 14.07 5.94 -15.24
N SER A 402 14.41 4.66 -15.16
CA SER A 402 13.48 3.59 -15.52
C SER A 402 12.38 3.50 -14.47
N GLU A 403 11.10 3.53 -14.89
CA GLU A 403 9.95 3.29 -14.00
C GLU A 403 10.14 2.00 -13.18
N ARG A 404 10.77 0.98 -13.75
CA ARG A 404 11.05 -0.29 -13.07
C ARG A 404 12.04 -0.14 -11.92
N ASP A 405 13.03 0.74 -12.04
CA ASP A 405 14.03 0.96 -10.98
C ASP A 405 13.45 1.77 -9.84
N VAL A 406 12.69 2.82 -10.15
CA VAL A 406 11.91 3.59 -9.17
C VAL A 406 10.96 2.66 -8.41
N GLN A 407 10.21 1.84 -9.15
CA GLN A 407 9.27 0.87 -8.59
C GLN A 407 9.97 -0.15 -7.69
N ARG A 408 11.12 -0.68 -8.12
CA ARG A 408 11.90 -1.68 -7.37
C ARG A 408 12.45 -1.10 -6.07
N ILE A 409 13.08 0.07 -6.10
CA ILE A 409 13.65 0.73 -4.90
C ILE A 409 12.52 1.06 -3.92
N ALA A 410 11.41 1.59 -4.42
CA ALA A 410 10.26 1.91 -3.60
C ALA A 410 9.62 0.66 -2.96
N ALA A 411 9.49 -0.43 -3.72
CA ALA A 411 8.95 -1.70 -3.24
C ALA A 411 9.86 -2.39 -2.21
N GLU A 412 11.17 -2.43 -2.47
CA GLU A 412 12.19 -2.93 -1.55
C GLU A 412 12.17 -2.15 -0.23
N THR A 413 12.06 -0.82 -0.29
CA THR A 413 12.02 0.07 0.89
C THR A 413 10.73 -0.10 1.68
N ALA A 414 9.60 -0.22 0.98
CA ALA A 414 8.28 -0.43 1.55
C ALA A 414 8.08 -1.85 2.11
N GLY A 415 8.93 -2.81 1.73
CA GLY A 415 8.76 -4.22 2.10
C GLY A 415 7.54 -4.87 1.44
N VAL A 416 7.10 -4.34 0.29
CA VAL A 416 5.93 -4.82 -0.49
C VAL A 416 6.39 -5.30 -1.87
N PRO A 417 5.59 -6.12 -2.58
CA PRO A 417 5.90 -6.50 -3.96
C PRO A 417 5.93 -5.28 -4.89
N SER A 418 6.77 -5.28 -5.93
CA SER A 418 6.81 -4.20 -6.93
C SER A 418 5.46 -3.91 -7.59
N SER A 419 4.59 -4.92 -7.72
CA SER A 419 3.22 -4.76 -8.25
C SER A 419 2.27 -3.95 -7.35
N ALA A 420 2.62 -3.78 -6.07
CA ALA A 420 1.93 -2.90 -5.12
C ALA A 420 2.36 -1.44 -5.23
N VAL A 421 3.44 -1.20 -5.98
CA VAL A 421 4.02 0.11 -6.21
C VAL A 421 3.75 0.49 -7.66
N ARG A 422 3.12 1.63 -7.90
CA ARG A 422 2.99 2.23 -9.23
C ARG A 422 4.03 3.32 -9.31
N ALA A 423 5.08 3.11 -10.08
CA ALA A 423 6.01 4.18 -10.41
C ALA A 423 5.61 4.80 -11.74
N VAL A 424 5.58 6.12 -11.80
CA VAL A 424 5.50 6.88 -13.05
C VAL A 424 6.71 7.78 -13.09
N VAL A 425 7.36 7.83 -14.25
CA VAL A 425 8.45 8.76 -14.48
C VAL A 425 7.92 9.92 -15.30
N VAL A 426 8.16 11.13 -14.80
CA VAL A 426 7.73 12.37 -15.43
C VAL A 426 8.92 13.28 -15.64
N ASP A 427 8.83 14.14 -16.65
CA ASP A 427 9.83 15.16 -16.91
C ASP A 427 9.94 16.11 -15.71
N GLU A 428 8.78 16.52 -15.14
CA GLU A 428 8.69 17.35 -13.95
C GLU A 428 7.64 16.80 -12.96
N LEU A 429 7.95 16.78 -11.66
CA LEU A 429 7.03 16.30 -10.64
C LEU A 429 5.86 17.27 -10.42
N PRO A 430 4.62 16.78 -10.23
CA PRO A 430 3.47 17.64 -9.98
C PRO A 430 3.58 18.35 -8.66
N LEU A 431 3.34 19.66 -8.71
CA LEU A 431 3.35 20.50 -7.54
C LEU A 431 2.12 21.37 -7.55
N LEU A 432 1.71 21.71 -6.35
CA LEU A 432 0.76 22.77 -6.12
C LEU A 432 1.43 24.09 -6.45
N GLU A 433 0.66 25.13 -6.73
CA GLU A 433 1.21 26.49 -6.92
C GLU A 433 2.02 26.95 -5.70
N SER A 434 1.71 26.41 -4.51
CA SER A 434 2.50 26.51 -3.28
C SER A 434 3.92 25.91 -3.34
N GLY A 435 4.30 25.23 -4.41
CA GLY A 435 5.53 24.45 -4.54
C GLY A 435 5.55 23.14 -3.72
N LYS A 436 4.48 22.82 -3.00
CA LYS A 436 4.37 21.52 -2.30
C LYS A 436 4.05 20.40 -3.29
N PRO A 437 4.42 19.14 -3.01
CA PRO A 437 3.99 17.99 -3.79
C PRO A 437 2.46 17.98 -3.98
N ASP A 438 2.00 17.96 -5.23
CA ASP A 438 0.58 17.79 -5.52
C ASP A 438 0.25 16.30 -5.53
N TYR A 439 0.06 15.72 -4.36
CA TYR A 439 -0.26 14.30 -4.22
C TYR A 439 -1.55 13.88 -4.92
N ARG A 440 -2.46 14.82 -5.21
CA ARG A 440 -3.67 14.55 -5.99
C ARG A 440 -3.28 14.37 -7.45
N THR A 441 -2.52 15.29 -8.01
CA THR A 441 -2.01 15.16 -9.38
C THR A 441 -1.01 14.00 -9.50
N VAL A 442 -0.17 13.71 -8.50
CA VAL A 442 0.68 12.49 -8.48
C VAL A 442 -0.17 11.22 -8.51
N ARG A 443 -1.28 11.18 -7.76
CA ARG A 443 -2.23 10.07 -7.79
C ARG A 443 -2.94 9.96 -9.14
N ASP A 444 -3.27 11.09 -9.76
CA ASP A 444 -4.01 11.15 -11.03
C ASP A 444 -3.09 10.94 -12.26
N LEU A 445 -1.79 11.28 -12.13
CA LEU A 445 -0.71 11.04 -13.11
C LEU A 445 -0.40 9.57 -13.26
N ALA A 446 -0.46 8.82 -12.17
CA ALA A 446 -0.59 7.39 -12.27
C ALA A 446 -1.94 7.17 -12.96
N PRO A 447 -1.97 6.76 -14.25
CA PRO A 447 -3.22 6.63 -14.95
C PRO A 447 -4.12 5.77 -14.06
N ARG A 448 -5.32 6.29 -13.76
CA ARG A 448 -6.42 5.44 -13.28
C ARG A 448 -6.62 4.42 -14.39
N ARG A 449 -5.87 3.34 -14.32
CA ARG A 449 -6.43 2.04 -14.61
C ARG A 449 -7.52 1.90 -13.55
N ASP A 450 -8.70 2.48 -13.84
CA ASP A 450 -9.93 1.70 -13.77
C ASP A 450 -9.46 0.35 -14.26
N ALA A 451 -9.27 -0.59 -13.34
CA ALA A 451 -8.56 -1.81 -13.66
C ALA A 451 -9.43 -2.57 -14.64
N ALA A 452 -9.30 -2.25 -15.92
CA ALA A 452 -9.25 -3.24 -16.97
C ALA A 452 -8.31 -4.30 -16.38
N PRO A 453 -8.84 -5.49 -16.07
CA PRO A 453 -8.04 -6.54 -15.45
C PRO A 453 -6.79 -6.66 -16.31
N THR A 454 -5.61 -6.73 -15.69
CA THR A 454 -4.38 -7.02 -16.42
C THR A 454 -4.66 -8.25 -17.28
N THR A 455 -4.86 -7.99 -18.57
CA THR A 455 -5.11 -8.99 -19.60
C THR A 455 -3.81 -9.73 -19.90
N ASP A 456 -2.69 -9.21 -19.39
CA ASP A 456 -1.42 -9.91 -19.39
C ASP A 456 -1.47 -11.06 -18.38
N LEU A 457 -1.89 -12.22 -18.89
CA LEU A 457 -1.93 -13.47 -18.14
C LEU A 457 -0.53 -13.91 -17.70
N ARG A 458 0.54 -13.39 -18.32
CA ARG A 458 1.92 -13.70 -17.94
C ARG A 458 2.26 -13.18 -16.57
N GLU A 459 1.86 -11.95 -16.27
CA GLU A 459 1.99 -11.35 -14.94
C GLU A 459 1.14 -12.09 -13.90
N VAL A 460 -0.06 -12.55 -14.30
CA VAL A 460 -0.90 -13.40 -13.44
C VAL A 460 -0.21 -14.73 -13.13
N PHE A 461 0.44 -15.34 -14.13
CA PHE A 461 1.24 -16.55 -14.00
C PHE A 461 2.48 -16.35 -13.12
N ALA A 462 3.21 -15.27 -13.31
CA ALA A 462 4.38 -14.89 -12.52
C ALA A 462 4.04 -14.70 -11.04
N ASP A 463 2.97 -13.96 -10.77
CA ASP A 463 2.51 -13.68 -9.41
C ASP A 463 2.13 -14.95 -8.65
N VAL A 464 1.33 -15.83 -9.27
CA VAL A 464 0.78 -16.99 -8.55
C VAL A 464 1.80 -18.13 -8.45
N LEU A 465 2.62 -18.33 -9.49
CA LEU A 465 3.66 -19.36 -9.51
C LEU A 465 4.97 -18.89 -8.87
N GLN A 466 5.07 -17.60 -8.54
CA GLN A 466 6.26 -16.97 -7.96
C GLN A 466 7.48 -17.15 -8.87
N LEU A 467 7.26 -16.90 -10.17
CA LEU A 467 8.26 -16.95 -11.23
C LEU A 467 8.52 -15.54 -11.75
N ASP A 468 9.70 -15.30 -12.28
CA ASP A 468 10.01 -14.07 -13.01
C ASP A 468 9.16 -14.03 -14.31
N PRO A 469 8.36 -12.98 -14.56
CA PRO A 469 7.57 -12.84 -15.79
C PRO A 469 8.39 -13.01 -17.07
N ALA A 470 9.66 -12.58 -17.06
CA ALA A 470 10.56 -12.70 -18.22
C ALA A 470 11.06 -14.13 -18.44
N ALA A 471 11.00 -14.99 -17.42
CA ALA A 471 11.40 -16.40 -17.48
C ALA A 471 10.23 -17.35 -17.82
N ILE A 472 9.01 -16.82 -17.95
CA ILE A 472 7.82 -17.60 -18.30
C ILE A 472 7.78 -17.80 -19.80
N ASP A 473 8.04 -19.04 -20.21
CA ASP A 473 7.86 -19.48 -21.58
C ASP A 473 6.37 -19.34 -21.97
N PRO A 474 6.01 -18.56 -23.01
CA PRO A 474 4.64 -18.40 -23.47
C PRO A 474 3.99 -19.71 -23.92
N ASP A 475 4.81 -20.70 -24.29
CA ASP A 475 4.36 -22.02 -24.72
C ASP A 475 4.20 -23.00 -23.55
N ALA A 476 4.62 -22.60 -22.34
CA ALA A 476 4.44 -23.38 -21.13
C ALA A 476 3.05 -23.16 -20.51
N SER A 477 2.45 -24.26 -20.06
CA SER A 477 1.20 -24.24 -19.31
C SER A 477 1.41 -23.97 -17.83
N PHE A 478 0.32 -23.70 -17.08
CA PHE A 478 0.37 -23.49 -15.63
C PHE A 478 1.08 -24.64 -14.91
N VAL A 479 0.89 -25.86 -15.43
CA VAL A 479 1.54 -27.03 -14.85
C VAL A 479 3.02 -27.17 -15.24
N ASP A 480 3.38 -26.81 -16.47
CA ASP A 480 4.78 -26.86 -16.93
C ASP A 480 5.68 -25.91 -16.13
N LEU A 481 5.10 -24.80 -15.68
CA LEU A 481 5.70 -23.79 -14.83
C LEU A 481 5.71 -24.17 -13.33
N GLY A 482 5.32 -25.41 -13.00
CA GLY A 482 5.39 -25.94 -11.64
C GLY A 482 4.19 -25.62 -10.76
N GLY A 483 3.08 -25.19 -11.35
CA GLY A 483 1.80 -25.03 -10.66
C GLY A 483 1.33 -26.32 -9.99
N ASN A 484 0.78 -26.19 -8.79
CA ASN A 484 0.29 -27.31 -8.00
C ASN A 484 -1.12 -27.00 -7.49
N SER A 485 -1.74 -27.96 -6.81
CA SER A 485 -3.14 -27.83 -6.39
C SER A 485 -3.43 -26.74 -5.35
N LEU A 486 -2.40 -26.11 -4.77
CA LEU A 486 -2.51 -24.96 -3.85
C LEU A 486 -2.49 -23.64 -4.64
N SER A 487 -1.47 -23.45 -5.50
CA SER A 487 -1.38 -22.28 -6.39
C SER A 487 -2.50 -22.27 -7.44
N TYR A 488 -3.12 -23.42 -7.67
CA TYR A 488 -4.24 -23.60 -8.57
C TYR A 488 -5.45 -22.76 -8.24
N VAL A 489 -5.84 -22.73 -6.98
CA VAL A 489 -7.04 -22.02 -6.51
C VAL A 489 -6.86 -20.53 -6.73
N ALA A 490 -5.72 -19.99 -6.28
CA ALA A 490 -5.34 -18.60 -6.49
C ALA A 490 -5.29 -18.23 -7.99
N MET A 491 -4.76 -19.12 -8.83
CA MET A 491 -4.69 -18.92 -10.27
C MET A 491 -6.08 -18.92 -10.92
N SER A 492 -6.93 -19.89 -10.58
CA SER A 492 -8.28 -20.02 -11.15
C SER A 492 -9.11 -18.76 -10.87
N VAL A 493 -9.11 -18.24 -9.64
CA VAL A 493 -9.86 -17.01 -9.31
C VAL A 493 -9.36 -15.81 -10.11
N ARG A 494 -8.04 -15.68 -10.31
CA ARG A 494 -7.45 -14.57 -11.06
C ARG A 494 -7.67 -14.69 -12.57
N LEU A 495 -7.54 -15.88 -13.13
CA LEU A 495 -7.83 -16.16 -14.53
C LEU A 495 -9.33 -16.05 -14.84
N GLU A 496 -10.22 -16.41 -13.93
CA GLU A 496 -11.67 -16.24 -14.11
C GLU A 496 -12.07 -14.77 -14.14
N ARG A 497 -11.38 -13.95 -13.33
CA ARG A 497 -11.54 -12.49 -13.36
C ARG A 497 -11.02 -11.90 -14.67
N ALA A 498 -9.93 -12.44 -15.23
CA ALA A 498 -9.34 -11.97 -16.49
C ALA A 498 -10.06 -12.49 -17.75
N LEU A 499 -10.52 -13.74 -17.76
CA LEU A 499 -11.11 -14.44 -18.92
C LEU A 499 -12.64 -14.46 -18.90
N GLY A 500 -13.28 -14.11 -17.79
CA GLY A 500 -14.73 -14.18 -17.63
C GLY A 500 -15.22 -15.59 -17.28
N GLN A 501 -14.92 -16.56 -18.15
CA GLN A 501 -15.20 -17.99 -17.97
C GLN A 501 -13.93 -18.77 -18.26
N LEU A 502 -13.50 -19.63 -17.33
CA LEU A 502 -12.31 -20.45 -17.55
C LEU A 502 -12.59 -21.58 -18.54
N PRO A 503 -11.73 -21.77 -19.55
CA PRO A 503 -11.83 -22.93 -20.44
C PRO A 503 -11.56 -24.22 -19.64
N ALA A 504 -12.28 -25.29 -20.00
CA ALA A 504 -12.05 -26.60 -19.41
C ALA A 504 -10.60 -27.05 -19.70
N GLY A 505 -9.88 -27.46 -18.65
CA GLY A 505 -8.49 -27.90 -18.80
C GLY A 505 -7.46 -26.78 -18.98
N TRP A 506 -7.81 -25.52 -18.68
CA TRP A 506 -6.94 -24.34 -18.80
C TRP A 506 -5.52 -24.52 -18.25
N GLN A 507 -5.35 -25.34 -17.22
CA GLN A 507 -4.06 -25.55 -16.58
C GLN A 507 -3.03 -26.22 -17.48
N GLN A 508 -3.49 -26.95 -18.50
CA GLN A 508 -2.66 -27.61 -19.52
C GLN A 508 -2.57 -26.78 -20.81
N LEU A 509 -3.30 -25.67 -20.91
CA LEU A 509 -3.19 -24.77 -22.05
C LEU A 509 -1.93 -23.91 -21.90
N PRO A 510 -1.14 -23.74 -22.98
CA PRO A 510 -0.06 -22.77 -23.03
C PRO A 510 -0.57 -21.37 -22.68
N LEU A 511 0.25 -20.59 -22.00
CA LEU A 511 -0.08 -19.21 -21.64
C LEU A 511 -0.54 -18.39 -22.87
N ARG A 512 0.13 -18.54 -24.02
CA ARG A 512 -0.22 -17.89 -25.29
C ARG A 512 -1.64 -18.17 -25.76
N GLU A 513 -2.21 -19.33 -25.42
CA GLU A 513 -3.53 -19.76 -25.85
C GLU A 513 -4.60 -19.19 -24.94
N LEU A 514 -4.31 -19.10 -23.64
CA LEU A 514 -5.16 -18.39 -22.68
C LEU A 514 -5.20 -16.89 -23.01
N GLU A 515 -4.08 -16.27 -23.39
CA GLU A 515 -4.00 -14.86 -23.78
C GLU A 515 -4.89 -14.55 -25.02
N ARG A 516 -5.05 -15.50 -25.94
CA ARG A 516 -5.94 -15.35 -27.12
C ARG A 516 -7.42 -15.31 -26.73
N LEU A 517 -7.81 -15.94 -25.63
CA LEU A 517 -9.19 -15.99 -25.17
C LEU A 517 -9.67 -14.69 -24.51
N VAL A 518 -8.75 -13.78 -24.14
CA VAL A 518 -9.10 -12.50 -23.50
C VAL A 518 -9.79 -11.52 -24.48
N LYS A 519 -9.75 -11.76 -25.79
CA LYS A 519 -10.22 -10.81 -26.84
C LYS A 519 -11.74 -10.72 -27.07
N ARG A 520 -12.62 -11.28 -26.23
CA ARG A 520 -14.08 -11.20 -26.43
C ARG A 520 -14.79 -10.46 -25.28
N PRO A 521 -15.29 -9.22 -25.48
CA PRO A 521 -16.10 -8.55 -24.47
C PRO A 521 -17.50 -9.18 -24.39
N ARG A 522 -17.95 -9.54 -23.18
CA ARG A 522 -19.37 -9.88 -22.91
C ARG A 522 -19.94 -9.00 -21.81
N THR A 523 -21.20 -8.63 -22.01
CA THR A 523 -22.05 -7.73 -21.22
C THR A 523 -22.47 -8.30 -19.86
N ARG A 524 -22.50 -7.43 -18.84
CA ARG A 524 -23.15 -7.51 -17.50
C ARG A 524 -23.27 -8.91 -16.87
N ARG A 525 -22.42 -9.18 -15.85
CA ARG A 525 -22.50 -10.36 -14.97
C ARG A 525 -23.66 -10.25 -13.97
N ARG A 526 -24.43 -11.34 -13.80
CA ARG A 526 -25.38 -11.51 -12.69
C ARG A 526 -24.66 -12.13 -11.47
N LEU A 527 -25.22 -11.95 -10.28
CA LEU A 527 -24.69 -12.43 -8.98
C LEU A 527 -24.37 -13.95 -8.91
N TRP A 528 -24.84 -14.75 -9.87
CA TRP A 528 -24.75 -16.22 -9.90
C TRP A 528 -23.87 -16.80 -11.04
N ASP A 529 -23.13 -15.95 -11.77
CA ASP A 529 -22.36 -16.36 -12.95
C ASP A 529 -20.92 -16.82 -12.66
N ALA A 530 -20.50 -16.97 -11.40
CA ALA A 530 -19.15 -17.44 -11.08
C ALA A 530 -19.07 -18.98 -11.14
N THR A 531 -17.95 -19.50 -11.62
CA THR A 531 -17.66 -20.92 -11.77
C THR A 531 -16.56 -21.35 -10.82
N LEU A 532 -16.83 -22.38 -10.02
CA LEU A 532 -15.87 -22.99 -9.10
C LEU A 532 -15.53 -24.37 -9.60
N GLU A 533 -14.24 -24.73 -9.58
CA GLU A 533 -13.86 -26.10 -9.90
C GLU A 533 -14.35 -27.07 -8.86
N THR A 534 -14.92 -28.17 -9.34
CA THR A 534 -15.51 -29.19 -8.50
C THR A 534 -14.49 -29.78 -7.52
N SER A 535 -13.24 -29.97 -7.95
CA SER A 535 -12.17 -30.46 -7.07
C SER A 535 -11.81 -29.48 -5.95
N VAL A 536 -11.98 -28.17 -6.15
CA VAL A 536 -11.75 -27.12 -5.14
C VAL A 536 -12.93 -27.07 -4.18
N ALA A 537 -14.15 -27.06 -4.73
CA ALA A 537 -15.39 -27.11 -3.96
C ALA A 537 -15.44 -28.33 -3.04
N MET A 538 -15.18 -29.52 -3.60
CA MET A 538 -15.21 -30.77 -2.83
C MET A 538 -14.09 -30.84 -1.80
N ARG A 539 -12.96 -30.15 -2.00
CA ARG A 539 -11.90 -30.06 -0.98
C ARG A 539 -12.34 -29.22 0.21
N ALA A 540 -13.00 -28.08 -0.04
CA ALA A 540 -13.58 -27.23 0.99
C ALA A 540 -14.70 -27.96 1.76
N VAL A 541 -15.59 -28.65 1.05
CA VAL A 541 -16.64 -29.48 1.67
C VAL A 541 -16.01 -30.59 2.51
N ALA A 542 -15.02 -31.30 1.96
CA ALA A 542 -14.40 -32.41 2.66
C ALA A 542 -13.70 -31.99 3.96
N ILE A 543 -13.03 -30.84 4.01
CA ILE A 543 -12.41 -30.38 5.25
C ILE A 543 -13.45 -29.97 6.31
N ILE A 544 -14.56 -29.34 5.89
CA ILE A 544 -15.68 -29.05 6.80
C ILE A 544 -16.27 -30.35 7.36
N LEU A 545 -16.49 -31.36 6.51
CA LEU A 545 -17.02 -32.66 6.93
C LEU A 545 -16.09 -33.37 7.92
N ILE A 546 -14.78 -33.32 7.68
CA ILE A 546 -13.79 -33.91 8.58
C ILE A 546 -13.85 -33.21 9.94
N VAL A 547 -13.72 -31.89 9.98
CA VAL A 547 -13.66 -31.15 11.25
C VAL A 547 -14.99 -31.25 12.00
N GLY A 548 -16.11 -31.09 11.29
CA GLY A 548 -17.45 -31.18 11.87
C GLY A 548 -17.77 -32.54 12.47
N SER A 549 -17.33 -33.63 11.82
CA SER A 549 -17.56 -34.98 12.36
C SER A 549 -16.69 -35.30 13.57
N HIS A 550 -15.43 -34.84 13.59
CA HIS A 550 -14.55 -35.04 14.75
C HIS A 550 -14.92 -34.18 15.95
N ALA A 551 -15.46 -32.98 15.70
CA ALA A 551 -15.94 -32.08 16.76
C ALA A 551 -17.35 -32.43 17.24
N GLU A 552 -17.94 -33.56 16.80
CA GLU A 552 -19.29 -34.01 17.16
C GLU A 552 -20.40 -33.00 16.80
N LEU A 553 -20.18 -32.16 15.78
CA LEU A 553 -21.20 -31.24 15.27
C LEU A 553 -22.28 -31.97 14.45
N PHE A 554 -21.88 -33.00 13.71
CA PHE A 554 -22.75 -33.89 12.94
C PHE A 554 -22.02 -35.21 12.65
N GLU A 555 -22.74 -36.29 12.37
CA GLU A 555 -22.14 -37.61 12.07
C GLU A 555 -22.07 -37.88 10.56
N LEU A 556 -21.29 -37.07 9.83
CA LEU A 556 -21.12 -37.19 8.37
C LEU A 556 -19.70 -37.58 7.99
N TRP A 557 -19.35 -38.82 8.30
CA TRP A 557 -18.06 -39.42 8.00
C TRP A 557 -17.86 -39.60 6.48
N GLY A 558 -16.61 -39.54 6.01
CA GLY A 558 -16.27 -39.78 4.59
C GLY A 558 -15.41 -38.69 3.93
N GLY A 559 -15.32 -37.51 4.52
CA GLY A 559 -14.56 -36.38 3.96
C GLY A 559 -13.10 -36.70 3.63
N ALA A 560 -12.39 -37.49 4.46
CA ALA A 560 -11.01 -37.89 4.19
C ALA A 560 -10.86 -38.80 2.96
N HIS A 561 -11.84 -39.66 2.66
CA HIS A 561 -11.85 -40.50 1.46
C HIS A 561 -12.10 -39.65 0.21
N LEU A 562 -12.98 -38.67 0.33
CA LEU A 562 -13.22 -37.67 -0.71
C LEU A 562 -11.95 -36.84 -0.99
N LEU A 563 -11.23 -36.40 0.05
CA LEU A 563 -9.92 -35.74 -0.11
C LEU A 563 -8.90 -36.63 -0.82
N LEU A 564 -8.89 -37.93 -0.55
CA LEU A 564 -7.95 -38.87 -1.16
C LEU A 564 -8.21 -39.04 -2.66
N GLY A 565 -9.49 -39.14 -3.06
CA GLY A 565 -9.86 -39.14 -4.47
C GLY A 565 -9.59 -37.80 -5.16
N ILE A 566 -9.83 -36.67 -4.49
CA ILE A 566 -9.46 -35.34 -5.00
C ILE A 566 -7.93 -35.23 -5.15
N ALA A 567 -7.15 -35.78 -4.22
CA ALA A 567 -5.69 -35.78 -4.31
C ALA A 567 -5.21 -36.57 -5.53
N GLY A 568 -5.80 -37.74 -5.80
CA GLY A 568 -5.54 -38.52 -7.01
C GLY A 568 -5.92 -37.80 -8.30
N TYR A 569 -7.08 -37.14 -8.31
CA TYR A 569 -7.54 -36.32 -9.44
C TYR A 569 -6.58 -35.17 -9.74
N ASN A 570 -6.10 -34.49 -8.70
CA ASN A 570 -5.13 -33.40 -8.85
C ASN A 570 -3.73 -33.93 -9.22
N PHE A 571 -3.31 -35.08 -8.70
CA PHE A 571 -2.06 -35.73 -9.11
C PHE A 571 -2.03 -35.99 -10.63
N GLY A 572 -3.09 -36.56 -11.18
CA GLY A 572 -3.17 -36.82 -12.62
C GLY A 572 -3.20 -35.56 -13.49
N ARG A 573 -3.67 -34.43 -12.95
CA ARG A 573 -3.68 -33.12 -13.63
C ARG A 573 -2.35 -32.37 -13.52
N PHE A 574 -1.70 -32.41 -12.35
CA PHE A 574 -0.56 -31.54 -12.05
C PHE A 574 0.81 -32.24 -12.03
N CYS A 575 0.88 -33.51 -11.62
CA CYS A 575 2.15 -34.23 -11.51
C CYS A 575 2.51 -35.01 -12.78
N LEU A 576 1.53 -35.29 -13.64
CA LEU A 576 1.68 -36.12 -14.84
C LEU A 576 1.57 -35.30 -16.13
N THR A 577 2.58 -34.45 -16.34
CA THR A 577 2.67 -33.45 -17.41
C THR A 577 3.60 -33.88 -18.55
N PRO A 578 3.51 -33.24 -19.73
CA PRO A 578 4.37 -33.57 -20.87
C PRO A 578 5.86 -33.25 -20.65
N VAL A 579 6.24 -32.48 -19.61
CA VAL A 579 7.64 -32.16 -19.27
C VAL A 579 8.52 -33.40 -19.06
N SER A 580 9.85 -33.22 -19.11
CA SER A 580 10.80 -34.32 -18.97
C SER A 580 10.62 -35.12 -17.67
N ARG A 581 10.93 -36.43 -17.70
CA ARG A 581 10.82 -37.34 -16.54
C ARG A 581 11.50 -36.78 -15.29
N VAL A 582 12.68 -36.18 -15.44
CA VAL A 582 13.43 -35.56 -14.34
C VAL A 582 12.65 -34.41 -13.71
N LYS A 583 11.99 -33.57 -14.53
CA LYS A 583 11.13 -32.48 -14.03
C LYS A 583 9.87 -33.01 -13.34
N ARG A 584 9.23 -34.08 -13.86
CA ARG A 584 8.08 -34.75 -13.21
C ARG A 584 8.44 -35.29 -11.83
N VAL A 585 9.53 -36.06 -11.74
CA VAL A 585 10.01 -36.63 -10.47
C VAL A 585 10.38 -35.52 -9.47
N ARG A 586 11.02 -34.45 -9.95
CA ARG A 586 11.33 -33.28 -9.11
C ARG A 586 10.06 -32.59 -8.59
N HIS A 587 9.06 -32.38 -9.43
CA HIS A 587 7.78 -31.78 -9.04
C HIS A 587 7.05 -32.66 -8.01
N LEU A 588 7.05 -33.97 -8.22
CA LEU A 588 6.43 -34.92 -7.29
C LEU A 588 7.16 -34.97 -5.94
N ARG A 589 8.50 -35.01 -5.95
CA ARG A 589 9.32 -34.89 -4.73
C ARG A 589 9.00 -33.61 -3.96
N ASN A 590 8.87 -32.48 -4.67
CA ASN A 590 8.51 -31.23 -4.04
C ASN A 590 7.11 -31.33 -3.41
N THR A 591 6.12 -31.86 -4.14
CA THR A 591 4.74 -32.06 -3.64
C THR A 591 4.71 -32.94 -2.39
N ILE A 592 5.48 -34.04 -2.38
CA ILE A 592 5.66 -34.89 -1.19
C ILE A 592 6.22 -34.07 -0.03
N GLY A 593 7.30 -33.30 -0.27
CA GLY A 593 7.89 -32.42 0.75
C GLY A 593 6.91 -31.36 1.27
N TRP A 594 6.05 -30.81 0.43
CA TRP A 594 5.04 -29.82 0.83
C TRP A 594 3.98 -30.39 1.79
N ILE A 595 3.71 -31.70 1.73
CA ILE A 595 2.74 -32.38 2.58
C ILE A 595 3.44 -32.99 3.81
N ALA A 596 4.51 -33.75 3.58
CA ALA A 596 5.19 -34.50 4.63
C ALA A 596 5.91 -33.59 5.64
N VAL A 597 6.63 -32.57 5.18
CA VAL A 597 7.45 -31.73 6.09
C VAL A 597 6.58 -30.99 7.11
N PRO A 598 5.50 -30.27 6.73
CA PRO A 598 4.64 -29.63 7.73
C PRO A 598 3.97 -30.63 8.67
N SER A 599 3.59 -31.81 8.17
CA SER A 599 2.95 -32.85 8.97
C SER A 599 3.90 -33.42 10.02
N VAL A 600 5.15 -33.73 9.65
CA VAL A 600 6.18 -34.21 10.57
C VAL A 600 6.59 -33.14 11.58
N LEU A 601 6.71 -31.88 11.15
CA LEU A 601 7.01 -30.77 12.06
C LEU A 601 5.88 -30.56 13.08
N TRP A 602 4.62 -30.68 12.65
CA TRP A 602 3.49 -30.59 13.57
C TRP A 602 3.50 -31.73 14.59
N VAL A 603 3.70 -32.97 14.14
CA VAL A 603 3.84 -34.13 15.03
C VAL A 603 5.00 -33.90 16.01
N ALA A 604 6.17 -33.46 15.54
CA ALA A 604 7.32 -33.20 16.39
C ALA A 604 7.06 -32.10 17.44
N LEU A 605 6.24 -31.10 17.11
CA LEU A 605 5.87 -30.02 18.02
C LEU A 605 4.88 -30.49 19.10
N VAL A 606 3.91 -31.33 18.74
CA VAL A 606 2.81 -31.73 19.62
C VAL A 606 3.12 -32.99 20.42
N MET A 607 3.99 -33.86 19.90
CA MET A 607 4.41 -35.12 20.54
C MET A 607 4.95 -34.96 21.98
N PRO A 608 5.72 -33.92 22.36
CA PRO A 608 6.16 -33.76 23.75
C PRO A 608 5.04 -33.40 24.74
N TRP A 609 3.93 -32.85 24.23
CA TRP A 609 2.84 -32.27 25.03
C TRP A 609 1.60 -33.15 25.06
N THR A 610 1.55 -34.19 24.24
CA THR A 610 0.40 -35.09 24.12
C THR A 610 0.90 -36.53 24.07
N SER A 611 0.17 -37.45 24.70
CA SER A 611 0.37 -38.89 24.50
C SER A 611 -0.25 -39.40 23.18
N ASP A 612 -0.69 -38.47 22.33
CA ASP A 612 -1.44 -38.73 21.10
C ASP A 612 -0.55 -39.16 19.91
N TYR A 613 0.77 -38.96 19.98
CA TYR A 613 1.69 -39.27 18.87
C TYR A 613 2.88 -40.09 19.34
N THR A 614 3.29 -41.06 18.52
CA THR A 614 4.49 -41.88 18.73
C THR A 614 5.59 -41.50 17.74
N TRP A 615 6.81 -42.00 17.96
CA TRP A 615 7.92 -41.78 17.03
C TRP A 615 7.63 -42.28 15.61
N THR A 616 6.75 -43.27 15.45
CA THR A 616 6.34 -43.80 14.13
C THR A 616 5.48 -42.82 13.33
N ASN A 617 4.80 -41.86 14.00
CA ASN A 617 4.10 -40.76 13.34
C ASN A 617 5.08 -39.75 12.69
N LEU A 618 6.31 -39.62 13.20
CA LEU A 618 7.35 -38.80 12.56
C LEU A 618 7.80 -39.40 11.22
N LEU A 619 7.64 -40.71 11.06
CA LEU A 619 7.86 -41.41 9.79
C LEU A 619 6.61 -41.46 8.91
N LEU A 620 5.47 -40.93 9.37
CA LEU A 620 4.15 -41.08 8.74
C LEU A 620 3.85 -42.55 8.42
N ALA A 621 4.24 -43.45 9.33
CA ALA A 621 4.14 -44.90 9.18
C ALA A 621 3.52 -45.55 10.42
N ASN A 622 2.74 -44.80 11.21
CA ASN A 622 2.20 -45.29 12.48
C ASN A 622 1.21 -46.43 12.29
N LYS A 623 0.47 -46.47 11.17
CA LYS A 623 -0.39 -47.60 10.86
C LYS A 623 0.35 -48.90 10.50
N ILE A 624 1.64 -48.81 10.14
CA ILE A 624 2.47 -49.97 9.76
C ILE A 624 3.38 -50.40 10.92
N LEU A 625 3.98 -49.44 11.63
CA LEU A 625 5.02 -49.67 12.63
C LEU A 625 4.59 -49.32 14.07
N GLY A 626 3.44 -48.65 14.23
CA GLY A 626 2.99 -48.12 15.52
C GLY A 626 2.12 -49.09 16.33
N PRO A 627 1.93 -48.82 17.64
CA PRO A 627 1.13 -49.65 18.53
C PRO A 627 -0.34 -49.71 18.08
N HIS A 628 -0.91 -50.91 17.98
CA HIS A 628 -2.29 -51.12 17.51
C HIS A 628 -3.35 -50.62 18.51
N ASP A 629 -3.03 -50.58 19.81
CA ASP A 629 -3.94 -50.18 20.90
C ASP A 629 -3.93 -48.67 21.23
N SER A 630 -3.42 -47.83 20.33
CA SER A 630 -3.40 -46.38 20.56
C SER A 630 -4.74 -45.73 20.15
N MET A 631 -5.35 -44.95 21.07
CA MET A 631 -6.56 -44.12 20.82
C MET A 631 -6.44 -43.17 19.61
N THR A 632 -5.24 -43.01 19.07
CA THR A 632 -4.90 -42.08 18.01
C THR A 632 -4.21 -42.74 16.82
N ALA A 633 -4.19 -44.08 16.77
CA ALA A 633 -3.53 -44.88 15.73
C ALA A 633 -3.97 -44.52 14.29
N GLY A 634 -5.04 -43.74 14.13
CA GLY A 634 -5.52 -43.22 12.85
C GLY A 634 -5.58 -41.70 12.70
N ARG A 635 -5.14 -40.82 13.63
CA ARG A 635 -5.43 -39.37 13.48
C ARG A 635 -4.83 -38.71 12.23
N LEU A 636 -3.73 -39.25 11.69
CA LEU A 636 -3.08 -38.77 10.46
C LEU A 636 -3.14 -39.77 9.31
N TRP A 637 -3.98 -40.81 9.40
CA TRP A 637 -4.03 -41.92 8.44
C TRP A 637 -4.11 -41.45 6.97
N PHE A 638 -4.90 -40.41 6.70
CA PHE A 638 -5.05 -39.83 5.37
C PHE A 638 -3.72 -39.31 4.81
N VAL A 639 -2.93 -38.61 5.63
CA VAL A 639 -1.64 -38.05 5.24
C VAL A 639 -0.63 -39.16 5.01
N GLU A 640 -0.64 -40.20 5.86
CA GLU A 640 0.24 -41.37 5.70
C GLU A 640 0.01 -42.05 4.35
N ILE A 641 -1.24 -42.37 4.00
CA ILE A 641 -1.57 -42.96 2.69
C ILE A 641 -1.13 -42.06 1.56
N LEU A 642 -1.49 -40.78 1.63
CA LEU A 642 -1.24 -39.85 0.55
C LEU A 642 0.27 -39.73 0.28
N VAL A 643 1.08 -39.58 1.33
CA VAL A 643 2.53 -39.46 1.20
C VAL A 643 3.14 -40.74 0.65
N TRP A 644 2.81 -41.91 1.19
CA TRP A 644 3.38 -43.17 0.72
C TRP A 644 2.91 -43.56 -0.68
N THR A 645 1.66 -43.25 -1.04
CA THR A 645 1.16 -43.41 -2.42
C THR A 645 1.96 -42.54 -3.38
N LEU A 646 2.20 -41.27 -3.04
CA LEU A 646 2.99 -40.36 -3.87
C LEU A 646 4.47 -40.79 -3.96
N VAL A 647 5.06 -41.30 -2.87
CA VAL A 647 6.42 -41.85 -2.86
C VAL A 647 6.52 -43.08 -3.76
N ALA A 648 5.60 -44.03 -3.64
CA ALA A 648 5.56 -45.22 -4.49
C ALA A 648 5.42 -44.84 -5.98
N LEU A 649 4.52 -43.89 -6.29
CA LEU A 649 4.36 -43.38 -7.65
C LEU A 649 5.59 -42.60 -8.14
N ALA A 650 6.32 -41.90 -7.27
CA ALA A 650 7.57 -41.25 -7.64
C ALA A 650 8.65 -42.27 -8.03
N LEU A 651 8.77 -43.35 -7.26
CA LEU A 651 9.68 -44.45 -7.55
C LEU A 651 9.29 -45.16 -8.86
N LEU A 652 7.99 -45.43 -9.06
CA LEU A 652 7.49 -46.02 -10.30
C LEU A 652 7.78 -45.11 -11.52
N LEU A 653 7.60 -43.79 -11.39
CA LEU A 653 7.88 -42.83 -12.47
C LEU A 653 9.38 -42.62 -12.73
N CYS A 654 10.27 -43.02 -11.81
CA CYS A 654 11.70 -43.09 -12.10
C CYS A 654 12.04 -44.19 -13.13
N ILE A 655 11.19 -45.23 -13.24
CA ILE A 655 11.37 -46.33 -14.19
C ILE A 655 11.03 -45.82 -15.62
N PRO A 656 11.99 -45.84 -16.57
CA PRO A 656 11.78 -45.31 -17.92
C PRO A 656 10.66 -46.00 -18.70
N ALA A 657 10.40 -47.28 -18.42
CA ALA A 657 9.31 -48.04 -19.03
C ALA A 657 7.93 -47.53 -18.55
N MET A 658 7.80 -47.23 -17.26
CA MET A 658 6.55 -46.75 -16.67
C MET A 658 6.23 -45.32 -17.11
N ASP A 659 7.21 -44.40 -17.13
CA ASP A 659 7.01 -43.04 -17.66
C ASP A 659 6.60 -43.07 -19.14
N ARG A 660 7.17 -43.97 -19.95
CA ARG A 660 6.76 -44.17 -21.35
C ARG A 660 5.36 -44.75 -21.48
N ALA A 661 5.01 -45.75 -20.66
CA ALA A 661 3.69 -46.37 -20.67
C ALA A 661 2.59 -45.37 -20.31
N GLU A 662 2.81 -44.58 -19.26
CA GLU A 662 1.87 -43.55 -18.81
C GLU A 662 1.66 -42.47 -19.88
N ARG A 663 2.72 -42.04 -20.59
CA ARG A 663 2.59 -41.09 -21.71
C ARG A 663 1.83 -41.66 -22.90
N ARG A 664 2.03 -42.95 -23.22
CA ARG A 664 1.39 -43.60 -24.38
C ARG A 664 -0.08 -43.91 -24.11
N ARG A 665 -0.42 -44.34 -22.89
CA ARG A 665 -1.77 -44.80 -22.52
C ARG A 665 -2.13 -44.30 -21.11
N PRO A 666 -2.34 -42.99 -20.91
CA PRO A 666 -2.49 -42.40 -19.58
C PRO A 666 -3.71 -42.94 -18.83
N PHE A 667 -4.84 -43.12 -19.52
CA PHE A 667 -6.05 -43.69 -18.94
C PHE A 667 -5.85 -45.17 -18.57
N ALA A 668 -5.25 -45.98 -19.44
CA ALA A 668 -5.05 -47.41 -19.19
C ALA A 668 -4.11 -47.66 -18.01
N VAL A 669 -3.06 -46.84 -17.84
CA VAL A 669 -2.16 -46.93 -16.69
C VAL A 669 -2.87 -46.55 -15.39
N ALA A 670 -3.68 -45.49 -15.40
CA ALA A 670 -4.47 -45.10 -14.23
C ALA A 670 -5.52 -46.18 -13.85
N VAL A 671 -6.17 -46.80 -14.85
CA VAL A 671 -7.08 -47.93 -14.63
C VAL A 671 -6.35 -49.16 -14.13
N ALA A 672 -5.16 -49.49 -14.65
CA ALA A 672 -4.36 -50.60 -14.13
C ALA A 672 -3.96 -50.39 -12.67
N PHE A 673 -3.62 -49.16 -12.29
CA PHE A 673 -3.36 -48.79 -10.90
C PHE A 673 -4.61 -48.91 -10.02
N LEU A 674 -5.79 -48.53 -10.53
CA LEU A 674 -7.07 -48.73 -9.86
C LEU A 674 -7.41 -50.22 -9.68
N VAL A 675 -7.22 -51.04 -10.71
CA VAL A 675 -7.43 -52.49 -10.65
C VAL A 675 -6.51 -53.13 -9.62
N ALA A 676 -5.25 -52.72 -9.54
CA ALA A 676 -4.33 -53.18 -8.49
C ALA A 676 -4.83 -52.83 -7.09
N GLY A 677 -5.35 -51.62 -6.88
CA GLY A 677 -5.94 -51.21 -5.60
C GLY A 677 -7.22 -51.97 -5.25
N LEU A 678 -8.07 -52.24 -6.24
CA LEU A 678 -9.28 -53.04 -6.02
C LEU A 678 -8.97 -54.52 -5.78
N ALA A 679 -7.94 -55.08 -6.42
CA ALA A 679 -7.51 -56.45 -6.17
C ALA A 679 -7.01 -56.66 -4.74
N LEU A 680 -6.29 -55.68 -4.19
CA LEU A 680 -5.89 -55.66 -2.78
C LEU A 680 -7.12 -55.54 -1.86
N ARG A 681 -8.05 -54.66 -2.22
CA ARG A 681 -9.27 -54.42 -1.44
C ARG A 681 -10.17 -55.65 -1.33
N TYR A 682 -10.36 -56.40 -2.41
CA TYR A 682 -11.17 -57.62 -2.41
C TYR A 682 -10.39 -58.88 -2.02
N ASP A 683 -9.14 -58.73 -1.57
CA ASP A 683 -8.22 -59.81 -1.24
C ASP A 683 -8.22 -60.96 -2.27
N VAL A 684 -8.10 -60.60 -3.56
CA VAL A 684 -8.18 -61.56 -4.68
C VAL A 684 -7.11 -62.67 -4.58
N PHE A 685 -6.01 -62.39 -3.88
CA PHE A 685 -4.89 -63.32 -3.71
C PHE A 685 -4.94 -64.13 -2.41
N GLY A 686 -5.94 -63.91 -1.54
CA GLY A 686 -6.16 -64.67 -0.31
C GLY A 686 -5.00 -64.54 0.68
N TRP A 687 -4.46 -63.34 0.85
CA TRP A 687 -3.30 -63.10 1.70
C TRP A 687 -3.66 -63.02 3.19
N ASP A 688 -4.95 -63.05 3.56
CA ASP A 688 -5.48 -63.07 4.93
C ASP A 688 -4.79 -62.02 5.83
N LEU A 689 -4.69 -60.81 5.27
CA LEU A 689 -3.94 -59.70 5.83
C LEU A 689 -4.76 -59.05 6.95
N GLY A 690 -4.27 -59.13 8.19
CA GLY A 690 -4.97 -58.70 9.42
C GLY A 690 -5.70 -57.35 9.33
N ARG A 691 -6.86 -57.28 10.01
CA ARG A 691 -7.93 -56.27 9.81
C ARG A 691 -7.53 -54.78 9.87
N ASP A 692 -6.52 -54.38 10.63
CA ASP A 692 -6.22 -52.96 10.88
C ASP A 692 -4.94 -52.40 10.24
N ALA A 693 -3.93 -53.24 10.02
CA ALA A 693 -2.60 -52.79 9.59
C ALA A 693 -2.56 -52.37 8.10
N TRP A 694 -3.41 -52.97 7.27
CA TRP A 694 -3.49 -52.65 5.84
C TRP A 694 -4.70 -51.80 5.44
N PHE A 695 -5.65 -51.47 6.35
CA PHE A 695 -6.77 -50.55 6.03
C PHE A 695 -6.29 -49.26 5.32
N THR A 696 -5.15 -48.76 5.78
CA THR A 696 -4.40 -47.62 5.24
C THR A 696 -3.90 -47.91 3.81
N MET A 697 -3.30 -49.07 3.59
CA MET A 697 -2.84 -49.53 2.28
C MET A 697 -3.99 -49.96 1.35
N LEU A 698 -5.21 -50.17 1.85
CA LEU A 698 -6.38 -50.51 1.04
C LEU A 698 -7.05 -49.25 0.51
N ALA A 699 -7.10 -48.16 1.27
CA ALA A 699 -7.81 -46.96 0.86
C ALA A 699 -7.15 -46.17 -0.30
N PHE A 700 -5.94 -46.50 -0.76
CA PHE A 700 -5.35 -45.82 -1.93
C PHE A 700 -6.14 -46.01 -3.24
N TRP A 701 -7.05 -47.00 -3.33
CA TRP A 701 -7.91 -47.13 -4.51
C TRP A 701 -8.78 -45.87 -4.72
N PHE A 702 -9.10 -45.12 -3.66
CA PHE A 702 -9.73 -43.80 -3.78
C PHE A 702 -8.84 -42.80 -4.53
N PHE A 703 -7.54 -42.77 -4.24
CA PHE A 703 -6.57 -41.98 -5.01
C PHE A 703 -6.53 -42.46 -6.47
N ALA A 704 -6.50 -43.78 -6.68
CA ALA A 704 -6.44 -44.37 -8.02
C ALA A 704 -7.67 -44.01 -8.87
N ILE A 705 -8.88 -44.03 -8.30
CA ILE A 705 -10.10 -43.67 -9.03
C ILE A 705 -10.12 -42.17 -9.38
N GLY A 706 -9.63 -41.32 -8.49
CA GLY A 706 -9.40 -39.91 -8.77
C GLY A 706 -8.43 -39.68 -9.93
N TRP A 707 -7.29 -40.39 -9.92
CA TRP A 707 -6.32 -40.33 -11.03
C TRP A 707 -6.96 -40.81 -12.34
N ALA A 708 -7.67 -41.93 -12.34
CA ALA A 708 -8.37 -42.42 -13.53
C ALA A 708 -9.42 -41.41 -14.05
N ALA A 709 -10.17 -40.78 -13.15
CA ALA A 709 -11.15 -39.74 -13.49
C ALA A 709 -10.48 -38.55 -14.21
N SER A 710 -9.27 -38.14 -13.78
CA SER A 710 -8.54 -37.05 -14.44
C SER A 710 -8.08 -37.36 -15.86
N LYS A 711 -7.99 -38.64 -16.24
CA LYS A 711 -7.57 -39.12 -17.57
C LYS A 711 -8.74 -39.62 -18.42
N ALA A 712 -9.97 -39.59 -17.90
CA ALA A 712 -11.16 -40.06 -18.60
C ALA A 712 -11.60 -39.05 -19.68
N GLY A 713 -11.37 -39.40 -20.95
CA GLY A 713 -11.66 -38.54 -22.10
C GLY A 713 -13.02 -38.77 -22.74
N THR A 714 -13.64 -39.95 -22.55
CA THR A 714 -14.93 -40.30 -23.18
C THR A 714 -16.04 -40.51 -22.15
N THR A 715 -17.28 -40.30 -22.57
CA THR A 715 -18.48 -40.56 -21.75
C THR A 715 -18.53 -42.02 -21.30
N LEU A 716 -18.13 -42.96 -22.16
CA LEU A 716 -18.05 -44.38 -21.82
C LEU A 716 -17.02 -44.63 -20.71
N GLN A 717 -15.83 -44.04 -20.78
CA GLN A 717 -14.82 -44.17 -19.72
C GLN A 717 -15.33 -43.61 -18.39
N ARG A 718 -16.04 -42.47 -18.40
CA ARG A 718 -16.63 -41.88 -17.19
C ARG A 718 -17.75 -42.72 -16.60
N ALA A 719 -18.63 -43.27 -17.44
CA ALA A 719 -19.69 -44.18 -17.04
C ALA A 719 -19.12 -45.47 -16.43
N LEU A 720 -18.10 -46.07 -17.07
CA LEU A 720 -17.41 -47.25 -16.53
C LEU A 720 -16.73 -46.94 -15.20
N LEU A 721 -16.05 -45.80 -15.05
CA LEU A 721 -15.46 -45.40 -13.77
C LEU A 721 -16.51 -45.17 -12.68
N THR A 722 -17.67 -44.61 -13.02
CA THR A 722 -18.78 -44.41 -12.07
C THR A 722 -19.39 -45.74 -11.65
N LEU A 723 -19.52 -46.70 -12.58
CA LEU A 723 -19.95 -48.06 -12.25
C LEU A 723 -18.94 -48.76 -11.34
N VAL A 724 -17.65 -48.69 -11.65
CA VAL A 724 -16.57 -49.24 -10.80
C VAL A 724 -16.59 -48.57 -9.43
N LEU A 725 -16.81 -47.26 -9.35
CA LEU A 725 -16.94 -46.53 -8.09
C LEU A 725 -18.13 -47.03 -7.27
N ALA A 726 -19.29 -47.27 -7.89
CA ALA A 726 -20.48 -47.77 -7.21
C ALA A 726 -20.26 -49.19 -6.65
N VAL A 727 -19.73 -50.10 -7.48
CA VAL A 727 -19.43 -51.48 -7.09
C VAL A 727 -18.36 -51.52 -6.01
N ALA A 728 -17.32 -50.71 -6.15
CA ALA A 728 -16.33 -50.55 -5.13
C ALA A 728 -17.00 -49.98 -3.86
N LEU A 729 -17.76 -48.91 -3.87
CA LEU A 729 -18.28 -48.36 -2.61
C LEU A 729 -19.27 -49.27 -1.87
N TYR A 730 -19.99 -50.14 -2.57
CA TYR A 730 -20.98 -51.03 -1.96
C TYR A 730 -20.38 -51.89 -0.83
N GLY A 731 -20.94 -51.72 0.38
CA GLY A 731 -20.54 -52.47 1.57
C GLY A 731 -19.13 -52.14 2.07
N TYR A 732 -18.53 -51.03 1.63
CA TYR A 732 -17.19 -50.65 2.09
C TYR A 732 -17.19 -50.02 3.48
N PHE A 733 -18.25 -49.29 3.82
CA PHE A 733 -18.31 -48.52 5.06
C PHE A 733 -19.33 -49.06 6.07
N ASP A 734 -20.11 -50.08 5.69
CA ASP A 734 -21.29 -50.54 6.43
C ASP A 734 -22.22 -49.38 6.86
N ASN A 735 -22.24 -48.31 6.07
CA ASN A 735 -22.98 -47.08 6.31
C ASN A 735 -23.39 -46.44 4.98
N THR A 736 -24.67 -46.59 4.65
CA THR A 736 -25.24 -46.14 3.38
C THR A 736 -25.06 -44.63 3.16
N LEU A 737 -25.18 -43.82 4.22
CA LEU A 737 -25.08 -42.37 4.09
C LEU A 737 -23.65 -41.95 3.74
N ARG A 738 -22.64 -42.57 4.37
CA ARG A 738 -21.23 -42.37 4.07
C ARG A 738 -20.87 -42.85 2.66
N GLU A 739 -21.42 -43.99 2.23
CA GLU A 739 -21.26 -44.49 0.86
C GLU A 739 -21.82 -43.51 -0.17
N LEU A 740 -23.05 -43.03 0.03
CA LEU A 740 -23.70 -42.05 -0.85
C LEU A 740 -22.95 -40.72 -0.89
N LEU A 741 -22.42 -40.25 0.24
CA LEU A 741 -21.65 -39.01 0.32
C LEU A 741 -20.36 -39.11 -0.50
N VAL A 742 -19.59 -40.19 -0.32
CA VAL A 742 -18.33 -40.39 -1.03
C VAL A 742 -18.59 -40.66 -2.52
N PHE A 743 -19.62 -41.45 -2.84
CA PHE A 743 -20.06 -41.69 -4.22
C PHE A 743 -20.42 -40.38 -4.91
N GLY A 744 -21.30 -39.57 -4.30
CA GLY A 744 -21.76 -38.31 -4.84
C GLY A 744 -20.62 -37.33 -5.08
N GLY A 745 -19.72 -37.16 -4.11
CA GLY A 745 -18.57 -36.26 -4.25
C GLY A 745 -17.61 -36.67 -5.36
N LEU A 746 -17.30 -37.97 -5.50
CA LEU A 746 -16.40 -38.45 -6.55
C LEU A 746 -17.08 -38.53 -7.92
N ALA A 747 -18.38 -38.87 -7.98
CA ALA A 747 -19.17 -38.80 -9.21
C ALA A 747 -19.26 -37.35 -9.73
N LEU A 748 -19.41 -36.37 -8.83
CA LEU A 748 -19.36 -34.95 -9.17
C LEU A 748 -18.02 -34.61 -9.83
N VAL A 749 -16.88 -35.06 -9.26
CA VAL A 749 -15.55 -34.85 -9.85
C VAL A 749 -15.39 -35.54 -11.22
N ILE A 750 -16.00 -36.72 -11.42
CA ILE A 750 -15.95 -37.46 -12.69
C ILE A 750 -16.74 -36.75 -13.80
N TRP A 751 -17.93 -36.26 -13.49
CA TRP A 751 -18.89 -35.77 -14.49
C TRP A 751 -18.89 -34.27 -14.67
N LEU A 752 -18.65 -33.52 -13.59
CA LEU A 752 -18.73 -32.07 -13.55
C LEU A 752 -17.35 -31.50 -13.23
N PRO A 753 -16.62 -30.96 -14.22
CA PRO A 753 -15.33 -30.31 -13.96
C PRO A 753 -15.48 -28.98 -13.19
N THR A 754 -16.61 -28.29 -13.38
CA THR A 754 -16.92 -26.99 -12.76
C THR A 754 -18.38 -26.92 -12.33
N ILE A 755 -18.66 -26.30 -11.20
CA ILE A 755 -20.00 -25.97 -10.70
C ILE A 755 -20.21 -24.45 -10.73
N ARG A 756 -21.45 -23.99 -10.92
CA ARG A 756 -21.80 -22.56 -10.86
C ARG A 756 -22.24 -22.19 -9.46
N CYS A 757 -21.71 -21.10 -8.91
CA CYS A 757 -22.09 -20.61 -7.58
C CYS A 757 -21.87 -19.10 -7.42
N PRO A 758 -22.40 -18.47 -6.35
CA PRO A 758 -22.18 -17.06 -6.09
C PRO A 758 -20.70 -16.73 -5.89
N ALA A 759 -20.27 -15.54 -6.32
CA ALA A 759 -18.87 -15.10 -6.24
C ALA A 759 -18.30 -15.08 -4.80
N ALA A 760 -19.15 -14.87 -3.79
CA ALA A 760 -18.71 -14.98 -2.38
C ALA A 760 -18.34 -16.43 -2.01
N LEU A 761 -19.07 -17.41 -2.55
CA LEU A 761 -18.81 -18.82 -2.28
C LEU A 761 -17.54 -19.31 -2.98
N THR A 762 -17.19 -18.77 -4.15
CA THR A 762 -15.93 -19.11 -4.82
C THR A 762 -14.72 -18.67 -4.01
N VAL A 763 -14.78 -17.47 -3.41
CA VAL A 763 -13.73 -16.95 -2.52
C VAL A 763 -13.64 -17.78 -1.24
N ALA A 764 -14.76 -18.03 -0.57
CA ALA A 764 -14.78 -18.80 0.68
C ALA A 764 -14.29 -20.25 0.48
N ALA A 765 -14.78 -20.95 -0.55
CA ALA A 765 -14.35 -22.29 -0.87
C ALA A 765 -12.87 -22.33 -1.27
N GLY A 766 -12.37 -21.31 -1.96
CA GLY A 766 -10.96 -21.20 -2.30
C GLY A 766 -10.05 -21.11 -1.07
N VAL A 767 -10.38 -20.23 -0.13
CA VAL A 767 -9.64 -20.06 1.13
C VAL A 767 -9.63 -21.34 1.95
N LEU A 768 -10.78 -22.01 2.09
CA LEU A 768 -10.90 -23.27 2.84
C LEU A 768 -10.16 -24.43 2.16
N ALA A 769 -10.20 -24.51 0.83
CA ALA A 769 -9.48 -25.51 0.07
C ALA A 769 -7.95 -25.32 0.12
N GLU A 770 -7.47 -24.07 0.22
CA GLU A 770 -6.05 -23.75 0.44
C GLU A 770 -5.61 -24.13 1.86
N ALA A 771 -6.45 -23.85 2.85
CA ALA A 771 -6.18 -24.13 4.26
C ALA A 771 -6.34 -25.59 4.66
N SER A 772 -6.79 -26.48 3.77
CA SER A 772 -7.29 -27.82 4.14
C SER A 772 -6.22 -28.70 4.81
N LEU A 773 -4.95 -28.61 4.39
CA LEU A 773 -3.87 -29.39 5.01
C LEU A 773 -3.60 -28.94 6.45
N TYR A 774 -3.39 -27.64 6.67
CA TYR A 774 -3.10 -27.12 8.00
C TYR A 774 -4.29 -27.26 8.94
N THR A 775 -5.50 -27.06 8.43
CA THR A 775 -6.75 -27.35 9.15
C THR A 775 -6.80 -28.82 9.59
N TYR A 776 -6.50 -29.75 8.68
CA TYR A 776 -6.47 -31.18 9.00
C TYR A 776 -5.42 -31.52 10.06
N LEU A 777 -4.26 -30.86 10.06
CA LEU A 777 -3.21 -31.14 11.04
C LEU A 777 -3.60 -30.69 12.46
N VAL A 778 -4.25 -29.54 12.59
CA VAL A 778 -4.43 -28.89 13.91
C VAL A 778 -5.80 -29.13 14.56
N HIS A 779 -6.82 -29.56 13.80
CA HIS A 779 -8.19 -29.56 14.30
C HIS A 779 -8.38 -30.35 15.61
N TYR A 780 -7.74 -31.53 15.76
CA TYR A 780 -7.82 -32.32 17.00
C TYR A 780 -7.42 -31.53 18.25
N GLN A 781 -6.40 -30.68 18.15
CA GLN A 781 -5.95 -29.87 19.27
C GLN A 781 -6.86 -28.65 19.48
N VAL A 782 -7.42 -28.09 18.40
CA VAL A 782 -8.19 -26.84 18.47
C VAL A 782 -9.62 -27.08 18.94
N TYR A 783 -10.36 -28.03 18.37
CA TYR A 783 -11.75 -28.24 18.79
C TYR A 783 -11.85 -28.77 20.23
N ALA A 784 -10.84 -29.51 20.70
CA ALA A 784 -10.78 -30.00 22.08
C ALA A 784 -10.75 -28.87 23.13
N MET A 785 -10.38 -27.65 22.74
CA MET A 785 -10.39 -26.47 23.62
C MET A 785 -11.80 -25.90 23.86
N PHE A 786 -12.83 -26.40 23.15
CA PHE A 786 -14.20 -25.90 23.21
C PHE A 786 -15.19 -27.00 23.66
N PRO A 787 -15.05 -27.57 24.87
CA PRO A 787 -15.95 -28.60 25.35
C PRO A 787 -17.39 -28.05 25.46
N GLY A 788 -18.37 -28.81 24.96
CA GLY A 788 -19.78 -28.42 24.96
C GLY A 788 -20.20 -27.40 23.89
N HIS A 789 -19.27 -26.90 23.07
CA HIS A 789 -19.55 -25.94 22.00
C HIS A 789 -18.98 -26.41 20.65
N PRO A 790 -19.54 -27.49 20.05
CA PRO A 790 -18.99 -28.12 18.85
C PRO A 790 -18.91 -27.16 17.65
N ALA A 791 -19.89 -26.27 17.48
CA ALA A 791 -19.89 -25.28 16.40
C ALA A 791 -18.73 -24.27 16.51
N LEU A 792 -18.42 -23.81 17.72
CA LEU A 792 -17.29 -22.91 17.96
C LEU A 792 -15.95 -23.65 17.74
N GLY A 793 -15.86 -24.91 18.18
CA GLY A 793 -14.69 -25.76 17.92
C GLY A 793 -14.40 -25.96 16.44
N VAL A 794 -15.44 -26.14 15.62
CA VAL A 794 -15.31 -26.23 14.15
C VAL A 794 -14.82 -24.90 13.56
N ILE A 795 -15.48 -23.78 13.89
CA ILE A 795 -15.11 -22.45 13.36
C ILE A 795 -13.67 -22.09 13.75
N ALA A 796 -13.29 -22.33 15.01
CA ALA A 796 -11.94 -22.09 15.50
C ALA A 796 -10.91 -22.96 14.75
N SER A 797 -11.19 -24.24 14.53
CA SER A 797 -10.30 -25.15 13.80
C SER A 797 -10.07 -24.70 12.35
N LEU A 798 -11.13 -24.25 11.66
CA LEU A 798 -11.03 -23.68 10.31
C LEU A 798 -10.23 -22.38 10.31
N ALA A 799 -10.50 -21.47 11.26
CA ALA A 799 -9.81 -20.18 11.37
C ALA A 799 -8.31 -20.33 11.68
N VAL A 800 -7.95 -21.22 12.61
CA VAL A 800 -6.55 -21.52 12.94
C VAL A 800 -5.84 -22.16 11.75
N GLY A 801 -6.51 -23.08 11.03
CA GLY A 801 -5.98 -23.65 9.80
C GLY A 801 -5.70 -22.59 8.72
N ILE A 802 -6.59 -21.62 8.53
CA ILE A 802 -6.40 -20.49 7.60
C ILE A 802 -5.23 -19.61 8.06
N LEU A 803 -5.17 -19.25 9.34
CA LEU A 803 -4.10 -18.43 9.91
C LEU A 803 -2.73 -19.10 9.76
N LEU A 804 -2.62 -20.40 10.08
CA LEU A 804 -1.37 -21.14 9.92
C LEU A 804 -0.94 -21.23 8.46
N THR A 805 -1.89 -21.42 7.54
CA THR A 805 -1.62 -21.40 6.10
C THR A 805 -1.01 -20.06 5.67
N TYR A 806 -1.58 -18.94 6.16
CA TYR A 806 -1.05 -17.60 5.93
C TYR A 806 0.35 -17.41 6.52
N LEU A 807 0.54 -17.76 7.80
CA LEU A 807 1.82 -17.62 8.51
C LEU A 807 2.94 -18.44 7.88
N VAL A 808 2.67 -19.69 7.52
CA VAL A 808 3.67 -20.55 6.85
C VAL A 808 4.00 -20.01 5.46
N THR A 809 3.02 -19.49 4.73
CA THR A 809 3.25 -18.85 3.43
C THR A 809 4.11 -17.60 3.56
N MET A 810 3.85 -16.76 4.56
CA MET A 810 4.66 -15.58 4.90
C MET A 810 6.10 -15.96 5.30
N ALA A 811 6.26 -16.96 6.17
CA ALA A 811 7.57 -17.42 6.62
C ALA A 811 8.41 -17.99 5.46
N ARG A 812 7.79 -18.77 4.56
CA ARG A 812 8.43 -19.28 3.34
C ARG A 812 8.88 -18.16 2.40
N ARG A 813 8.10 -17.07 2.26
CA ARG A 813 8.49 -15.88 1.48
C ARG A 813 9.72 -15.19 2.08
N ARG A 814 9.75 -14.99 3.40
CA ARG A 814 10.91 -14.41 4.12
C ARG A 814 12.17 -15.26 4.01
N LEU A 815 12.06 -16.59 4.14
CA LEU A 815 13.19 -17.52 4.03
C LEU A 815 13.81 -17.55 2.62
N ARG A 816 12.98 -17.41 1.57
CA ARG A 816 13.47 -17.31 0.18
C ARG A 816 14.13 -15.97 -0.13
N ALA A 817 13.59 -14.86 0.38
CA ALA A 817 14.23 -13.55 0.27
C ALA A 817 15.66 -13.54 0.88
N ARG A 818 15.87 -14.30 1.96
CA ARG A 818 17.20 -14.51 2.56
C ARG A 818 18.12 -15.37 1.71
N ARG A 819 17.62 -16.42 1.05
CA ARG A 819 18.42 -17.26 0.11
C ARG A 819 18.77 -16.55 -1.19
N GLY A 820 17.90 -15.65 -1.70
CA GLY A 820 18.21 -14.81 -2.86
C GLY A 820 19.37 -13.85 -2.60
N ARG A 821 19.44 -13.30 -1.37
CA ARG A 821 20.58 -12.46 -0.92
C ARG A 821 21.91 -13.23 -0.84
N SER A 822 21.91 -14.53 -0.52
CA SER A 822 23.17 -15.30 -0.43
C SER A 822 23.73 -15.73 -1.79
N VAL A 823 22.88 -15.90 -2.81
CA VAL A 823 23.32 -16.23 -4.18
C VAL A 823 23.81 -14.98 -4.92
N SER A 824 23.22 -13.81 -4.67
CA SER A 824 23.75 -12.54 -5.22
C SER A 824 25.09 -12.13 -4.60
N ALA A 825 25.40 -12.55 -3.37
CA ALA A 825 26.68 -12.28 -2.72
C ALA A 825 27.83 -13.17 -3.20
N THR A 826 27.56 -14.22 -4.00
CA THR A 826 28.58 -15.15 -4.52
C THR A 826 28.98 -14.90 -5.98
N LEU A 827 28.33 -13.96 -6.67
CA LEU A 827 28.74 -13.48 -7.99
C LEU A 827 29.42 -12.11 -7.86
N SER A 828 30.60 -12.11 -7.22
CA SER A 828 31.56 -11.01 -7.36
C SER A 828 32.33 -11.22 -8.68
N PRO A 829 32.42 -10.24 -9.60
CA PRO A 829 33.18 -10.42 -10.82
C PRO A 829 34.67 -10.53 -10.46
N ALA A 830 35.24 -11.67 -10.82
CA ALA A 830 36.68 -11.88 -10.78
C ALA A 830 37.38 -10.75 -11.57
N ARG A 831 38.40 -10.18 -10.93
CA ARG A 831 39.37 -9.24 -11.49
C ARG A 831 39.76 -9.62 -12.93
N ARG A 832 39.60 -8.68 -13.85
CA ARG A 832 40.64 -8.19 -14.78
C ARG A 832 40.19 -6.91 -15.44
#